data_AF-A0A3B3TQK1-F1
#
_entry.id   AF-A0A3B3TQK1-F1
#
_cell.length_a   1.000
_cell.length_b   1.000
_cell.length_c   1.000
_cell.angle_alpha   90.00
_cell.angle_beta   90.00
_cell.angle_gamma   90.00
#
_symmetry.space_group_name_H-M   'P 1'
#
loop_
_entity.id
_entity.type
_entity.pdbx_description
1 polymer ?
#
loop_
_entity_poly.entity_id
_entity_poly.type
_entity_poly.pdbx_seq_one_letter_code
_entity_poly.pdbx_strand_id
1 'polypeptide(L)'
;QNCNLLERLYLYDNQIQEIKNLELQVNVTNLWLNNNCITKIQGLNLMKNLRELNLSDNFIEKIGEPAESLPLCNSHLLSGLCVLIQQELTHLARLPRLKELALNDPTSASNPVCQLCNYGIHILYHMPGLERLDNWDVSCKQIKDTAESAVMKKLMYYNMRVRLAQRNLRETQVALQERKKCLMKLPEECIRTLRTASSKMETELEGRKVNEDALTKRAKLDVNSVERKILLKIEALRERLQRWTRKMDEVQAWYEEEMIQATKQTKYLVQFLLVELESVGNVRVEEGCPLDSWYAPCRNLLLSRFSPSDYTSFRIADIKINRVFRIHNSALRLRFEDKLHSLLSTEESVVALQNYRRRLEYLFYIADPEISETEETLFILEEGFKTTNQVKVSKKAAVPLSNSLAVSEQPRIQFLLQQPNQCDSKQMLDKIPFRHGAALQEVMVFPEPNSKSLCLQPVSFCGSPCVCSLERPKSARMPRSAEGGLHHRRQWFVFDHELILPEYFAQISCMITKFSSNMSLEEDLSRCGQRDVSLSEDATADVAALSMDPTLKPQPKLLSLDERTLLSVARANTLSQITVLNLHGNSLSKIKEISSLSALRHLTISFNKFTRLDDISHMPNLEVLDASFNELVTLEGLQSLGQLQELNVSWNKLTKVREDTAVLRKHTPALQKLDTRYNPWIKAVKMTILVRIATLTHLDGAMVTEEEAEEARHMAADVKISQAALLAQSRTDSERPRSLSLLSTAQLISSLGPQITTLNFDNQRLFKLFNLSKLVNLRWASFNDNNISKLSGLDTCLKLEELSIKNNCISSLNGLAKLPCLRKLSMDGNNLKSLDCPVLNQLPSLTHFSVENNCITSTSGIRSVRSLLELYAGGNQISTSRDIYFLKALENLIILDLYGNPIVEILENYRIYVVFHLPFLKALDGTDSGEMVDLCPDLFTNLCKINLEQNNLTSFSGLIHLPKIKVRKHTN
;
A
#
# COMPACT_ATOMS: atom_id res chain seq x y z
N GLN A 1 51.52 -5.10 -24.14
CA GLN A 1 51.61 -4.30 -22.90
C GLN A 1 52.52 -3.08 -23.05
N ASN A 2 53.68 -3.15 -23.72
CA ASN A 2 54.56 -1.97 -23.90
C ASN A 2 54.29 -1.12 -25.17
N CYS A 3 53.10 -1.20 -25.76
CA CYS A 3 52.75 -0.55 -27.02
C CYS A 3 52.07 0.82 -26.75
N ASN A 4 52.81 1.77 -26.18
CA ASN A 4 52.24 3.05 -25.72
C ASN A 4 51.81 4.00 -26.84
N LEU A 5 52.16 3.70 -28.10
CA LEU A 5 51.78 4.47 -29.30
C LEU A 5 50.59 3.86 -30.05
N LEU A 6 49.97 2.81 -29.51
CA LEU A 6 48.86 2.13 -30.18
C LEU A 6 47.61 3.00 -30.16
N GLU A 7 47.15 3.43 -31.34
CA GLU A 7 45.95 4.26 -31.50
C GLU A 7 44.71 3.45 -31.94
N ARG A 8 44.91 2.36 -32.70
CA ARG A 8 43.82 1.51 -33.21
C ARG A 8 44.15 0.05 -32.95
N LEU A 9 43.18 -0.69 -32.44
CA LEU A 9 43.32 -2.10 -32.09
C LEU A 9 42.09 -2.88 -32.58
N TYR A 10 42.32 -3.80 -33.52
CA TYR A 10 41.29 -4.65 -34.10
C TYR A 10 41.56 -6.11 -33.68
N LEU A 11 40.63 -6.70 -32.93
CA LEU A 11 40.71 -8.03 -32.31
C LEU A 11 39.42 -8.84 -32.57
N TYR A 12 38.79 -8.63 -33.72
CA TYR A 12 37.54 -9.28 -34.08
C TYR A 12 37.74 -10.72 -34.60
N ASP A 13 36.68 -11.54 -34.65
CA ASP A 13 36.69 -12.95 -35.11
C ASP A 13 37.69 -13.84 -34.35
N ASN A 14 37.72 -13.70 -33.02
CA ASN A 14 38.61 -14.46 -32.14
C ASN A 14 37.79 -15.26 -31.10
N GLN A 15 38.47 -15.92 -30.15
CA GLN A 15 37.83 -16.67 -29.05
C GLN A 15 38.06 -16.00 -27.68
N ILE A 16 38.18 -14.67 -27.66
CA ILE A 16 38.48 -13.92 -26.44
C ILE A 16 37.28 -14.00 -25.50
N GLN A 17 37.49 -14.52 -24.28
CA GLN A 17 36.43 -14.62 -23.26
C GLN A 17 36.43 -13.45 -22.28
N GLU A 18 37.57 -12.79 -22.12
CA GLU A 18 37.77 -11.78 -21.08
C GLU A 18 38.73 -10.68 -21.55
N ILE A 19 38.34 -9.42 -21.32
CA ILE A 19 39.16 -8.25 -21.62
C ILE A 19 40.16 -8.06 -20.48
N LYS A 20 41.41 -8.47 -20.68
CA LYS A 20 42.53 -8.30 -19.75
C LYS A 20 43.72 -7.66 -20.44
N ASN A 21 44.63 -7.05 -19.67
CA ASN A 21 45.91 -6.53 -20.16
C ASN A 21 45.82 -5.36 -21.17
N LEU A 22 44.70 -4.61 -21.18
CA LEU A 22 44.50 -3.37 -21.95
C LEU A 22 44.60 -2.10 -21.09
N GLU A 23 44.87 -2.24 -19.80
CA GLU A 23 44.87 -1.16 -18.80
C GLU A 23 45.95 -0.09 -19.01
N LEU A 24 47.07 -0.45 -19.64
CA LEU A 24 48.21 0.44 -19.88
C LEU A 24 48.10 1.20 -21.23
N GLN A 25 47.12 0.86 -22.06
CA GLN A 25 46.96 1.33 -23.44
C GLN A 25 46.10 2.59 -23.51
N VAL A 26 46.52 3.65 -22.81
CA VAL A 26 45.75 4.91 -22.64
C VAL A 26 45.50 5.68 -23.95
N ASN A 27 46.29 5.43 -24.99
CA ASN A 27 46.22 6.13 -26.28
C ASN A 27 45.31 5.47 -27.32
N VAL A 28 44.75 4.29 -27.04
CA VAL A 28 43.85 3.61 -27.98
C VAL A 28 42.57 4.42 -28.15
N THR A 29 42.26 4.74 -29.40
CA THR A 29 41.07 5.48 -29.83
C THR A 29 40.01 4.58 -30.46
N ASN A 30 40.41 3.55 -31.22
CA ASN A 30 39.49 2.58 -31.82
C ASN A 30 39.81 1.17 -31.31
N LEU A 31 38.81 0.48 -30.74
CA LEU A 31 38.91 -0.90 -30.26
C LEU A 31 37.77 -1.75 -30.82
N TRP A 32 38.07 -2.71 -31.68
CA TRP A 32 37.06 -3.66 -32.18
C TRP A 32 37.32 -5.05 -31.61
N LEU A 33 36.30 -5.61 -30.99
CA LEU A 33 36.30 -6.91 -30.31
C LEU A 33 35.09 -7.76 -30.76
N ASN A 34 34.52 -7.47 -31.92
CA ASN A 34 33.35 -8.17 -32.42
C ASN A 34 33.62 -9.65 -32.73
N ASN A 35 32.56 -10.48 -32.70
CA ASN A 35 32.63 -11.93 -32.93
C ASN A 35 33.67 -12.63 -32.06
N ASN A 36 33.47 -12.54 -30.75
CA ASN A 36 34.30 -13.13 -29.71
C ASN A 36 33.40 -13.81 -28.65
N CYS A 37 34.00 -14.36 -27.58
CA CYS A 37 33.28 -15.05 -26.52
C CYS A 37 33.15 -14.21 -25.23
N ILE A 38 33.15 -12.88 -25.32
CA ILE A 38 33.19 -11.99 -24.14
C ILE A 38 31.84 -12.00 -23.44
N THR A 39 31.86 -12.17 -22.10
CA THR A 39 30.64 -12.23 -21.28
C THR A 39 30.42 -11.00 -20.41
N LYS A 40 31.48 -10.23 -20.10
CA LYS A 40 31.43 -9.04 -19.23
C LYS A 40 32.38 -7.95 -19.73
N ILE A 41 31.93 -6.70 -19.63
CA ILE A 41 32.74 -5.51 -19.93
C ILE A 41 33.53 -5.14 -18.67
N GLN A 42 34.86 -5.30 -18.72
CA GLN A 42 35.76 -4.96 -17.60
C GLN A 42 37.15 -4.56 -18.12
N GLY A 43 37.94 -3.87 -17.30
CA GLY A 43 39.33 -3.51 -17.64
C GLY A 43 39.49 -2.36 -18.65
N LEU A 44 38.42 -1.62 -18.97
CA LEU A 44 38.43 -0.50 -19.92
C LEU A 44 38.52 0.89 -19.25
N ASN A 45 38.46 0.95 -17.93
CA ASN A 45 38.25 2.17 -17.14
C ASN A 45 39.42 3.19 -17.26
N LEU A 46 40.62 2.70 -17.58
CA LEU A 46 41.85 3.49 -17.69
C LEU A 46 42.07 4.07 -19.11
N MET A 47 41.30 3.64 -20.11
CA MET A 47 41.45 4.05 -21.52
C MET A 47 40.74 5.37 -21.84
N LYS A 48 41.28 6.48 -21.33
CA LYS A 48 40.68 7.84 -21.40
C LYS A 48 40.43 8.41 -22.79
N ASN A 49 41.08 7.87 -23.82
CA ASN A 49 41.00 8.38 -25.19
C ASN A 49 40.13 7.53 -26.12
N LEU A 50 39.43 6.51 -25.60
CA LEU A 50 38.62 5.62 -26.42
C LEU A 50 37.43 6.38 -27.05
N ARG A 51 37.34 6.31 -28.39
CA ARG A 51 36.32 6.94 -29.24
C ARG A 51 35.51 5.94 -30.06
N GLU A 52 35.95 4.71 -30.18
CA GLU A 52 35.16 3.71 -30.90
C GLU A 52 35.35 2.37 -30.23
N LEU A 53 34.24 1.74 -29.89
CA LEU A 53 34.21 0.42 -29.28
C LEU A 53 33.20 -0.43 -30.04
N ASN A 54 33.68 -1.49 -30.68
CA ASN A 54 32.83 -2.50 -31.30
C ASN A 54 32.84 -3.78 -30.45
N LEU A 55 31.68 -4.16 -29.91
CA LEU A 55 31.46 -5.36 -29.11
C LEU A 55 30.39 -6.28 -29.70
N SER A 56 30.06 -6.14 -30.99
CA SER A 56 29.02 -6.96 -31.62
C SER A 56 29.33 -8.45 -31.57
N ASP A 57 28.29 -9.29 -31.61
CA ASP A 57 28.42 -10.75 -31.72
C ASP A 57 29.28 -11.36 -30.59
N ASN A 58 29.02 -10.92 -29.35
CA ASN A 58 29.59 -11.47 -28.12
C ASN A 58 28.48 -11.96 -27.18
N PHE A 59 28.82 -12.71 -26.13
CA PHE A 59 27.86 -13.25 -25.15
C PHE A 59 27.63 -12.33 -23.95
N ILE A 60 27.55 -11.02 -24.18
CA ILE A 60 27.34 -10.03 -23.12
C ILE A 60 25.86 -9.94 -22.81
N GLU A 61 25.43 -10.58 -21.72
CA GLU A 61 24.04 -10.57 -21.25
C GLU A 61 23.72 -9.30 -20.44
N LYS A 62 24.70 -8.80 -19.65
CA LYS A 62 24.51 -7.66 -18.74
C LYS A 62 25.55 -6.55 -18.92
N ILE A 63 25.10 -5.29 -19.06
CA ILE A 63 26.00 -4.12 -19.20
C ILE A 63 26.70 -3.75 -17.87
N GLY A 64 26.03 -3.94 -16.73
CA GLY A 64 26.57 -3.79 -15.37
C GLY A 64 27.02 -2.38 -14.96
N GLU A 65 27.42 -2.22 -13.69
CA GLU A 65 28.04 -0.99 -13.13
C GLU A 65 29.35 -0.52 -13.82
N PRO A 66 30.18 -1.37 -14.47
CA PRO A 66 31.45 -0.92 -15.08
C PRO A 66 31.28 0.15 -16.18
N ALA A 67 30.09 0.27 -16.78
CA ALA A 67 29.79 1.31 -17.77
C ALA A 67 29.94 2.74 -17.21
N GLU A 68 29.71 2.94 -15.91
CA GLU A 68 29.88 4.25 -15.24
C GLU A 68 31.33 4.73 -15.23
N SER A 69 32.27 3.79 -15.35
CA SER A 69 33.71 4.06 -15.29
C SER A 69 34.39 4.15 -16.66
N LEU A 70 33.62 4.05 -17.76
CA LEU A 70 34.15 4.19 -19.12
C LEU A 70 34.36 5.67 -19.46
N PRO A 71 35.60 6.13 -19.67
CA PRO A 71 35.90 7.51 -20.06
C PRO A 71 35.69 7.69 -21.56
N LEU A 72 34.50 7.39 -22.08
CA LEU A 72 34.17 7.52 -23.50
C LEU A 72 33.93 8.99 -23.83
N CYS A 73 34.78 9.57 -24.69
CA CYS A 73 34.62 10.92 -25.22
C CYS A 73 34.40 10.85 -26.73
N ASN A 74 33.19 11.25 -27.18
CA ASN A 74 32.74 11.22 -28.58
C ASN A 74 32.75 9.80 -29.17
N SER A 75 32.11 8.84 -28.50
CA SER A 75 32.23 7.45 -28.89
C SER A 75 31.16 6.94 -29.87
N HIS A 76 31.61 6.24 -30.91
CA HIS A 76 30.83 5.23 -31.63
C HIS A 76 30.78 3.98 -30.76
N LEU A 77 29.60 3.58 -30.29
CA LEU A 77 29.40 2.27 -29.67
C LEU A 77 28.60 1.42 -30.66
N LEU A 78 29.30 0.58 -31.42
CA LEU A 78 28.72 -0.49 -32.24
C LEU A 78 28.59 -1.69 -31.32
N SER A 79 27.37 -1.98 -30.88
CA SER A 79 27.16 -3.03 -29.90
C SER A 79 25.99 -3.88 -30.35
N GLY A 80 26.26 -4.88 -31.18
CA GLY A 80 25.43 -6.08 -31.28
C GLY A 80 25.52 -6.88 -29.97
N LEU A 81 25.09 -6.27 -28.87
CA LEU A 81 25.01 -6.95 -27.58
C LEU A 81 23.83 -7.92 -27.64
N CYS A 82 23.99 -9.11 -27.08
CA CYS A 82 22.84 -9.91 -26.65
C CYS A 82 22.28 -9.33 -25.33
N VAL A 83 22.06 -8.01 -25.27
CA VAL A 83 21.34 -7.42 -24.12
C VAL A 83 19.93 -7.95 -24.20
N LEU A 84 19.60 -8.82 -23.25
CA LEU A 84 18.30 -9.49 -23.20
C LEU A 84 17.22 -8.58 -22.61
N ILE A 85 17.59 -7.47 -21.94
CA ILE A 85 16.69 -6.65 -21.13
C ILE A 85 16.79 -5.15 -21.46
N GLN A 86 15.65 -4.55 -21.79
CA GLN A 86 15.51 -3.14 -22.15
C GLN A 86 15.90 -2.16 -21.02
N GLN A 87 15.65 -2.51 -19.75
CA GLN A 87 16.05 -1.69 -18.59
C GLN A 87 17.56 -1.47 -18.53
N GLU A 88 18.38 -2.41 -19.02
CA GLU A 88 19.83 -2.26 -18.98
C GLU A 88 20.36 -1.19 -19.95
N LEU A 89 19.62 -0.89 -21.02
CA LEU A 89 19.95 0.22 -21.92
C LEU A 89 19.91 1.58 -21.20
N THR A 90 19.20 1.67 -20.07
CA THR A 90 19.22 2.89 -19.25
C THR A 90 20.57 3.13 -18.58
N HIS A 91 21.41 2.09 -18.40
CA HIS A 91 22.79 2.27 -17.92
C HIS A 91 23.67 2.96 -18.97
N LEU A 92 23.43 2.74 -20.27
CA LEU A 92 24.13 3.45 -21.33
C LEU A 92 23.80 4.95 -21.33
N ALA A 93 22.63 5.35 -20.84
CA ALA A 93 22.28 6.76 -20.69
C ALA A 93 23.14 7.51 -19.66
N ARG A 94 23.85 6.79 -18.78
CA ARG A 94 24.79 7.39 -17.82
C ARG A 94 26.12 7.77 -18.46
N LEU A 95 26.36 7.39 -19.73
CA LEU A 95 27.56 7.79 -20.48
C LEU A 95 27.41 9.26 -20.95
N PRO A 96 28.14 10.22 -20.38
CA PRO A 96 27.85 11.65 -20.53
C PRO A 96 28.14 12.22 -21.94
N ARG A 97 28.75 11.44 -22.84
CA ARG A 97 29.23 11.90 -24.16
C ARG A 97 28.97 10.91 -25.31
N LEU A 98 28.04 9.98 -25.13
CA LEU A 98 27.63 9.06 -26.20
C LEU A 98 26.84 9.81 -27.28
N LYS A 99 27.28 9.75 -28.54
CA LYS A 99 26.66 10.44 -29.68
C LYS A 99 26.07 9.51 -30.72
N GLU A 100 26.68 8.34 -30.92
CA GLU A 100 26.24 7.36 -31.91
C GLU A 100 26.16 5.99 -31.25
N LEU A 101 24.99 5.35 -31.36
CA LEU A 101 24.70 4.03 -30.81
C LEU A 101 24.10 3.17 -31.92
N ALA A 102 24.73 2.04 -32.23
CA ALA A 102 24.21 1.08 -33.21
C ALA A 102 24.01 -0.29 -32.54
N LEU A 103 22.75 -0.67 -32.38
CA LEU A 103 22.32 -1.98 -31.89
C LEU A 103 21.76 -2.87 -33.01
N ASN A 104 21.34 -2.26 -34.13
CA ASN A 104 20.85 -2.96 -35.33
C ASN A 104 21.75 -2.65 -36.55
N ASP A 105 22.87 -3.37 -36.64
CA ASP A 105 23.79 -3.29 -37.78
C ASP A 105 23.47 -4.43 -38.78
N PRO A 106 23.32 -4.15 -40.10
CA PRO A 106 23.13 -5.17 -41.13
C PRO A 106 24.24 -6.23 -41.22
N THR A 107 25.42 -5.94 -40.68
CA THR A 107 26.60 -6.81 -40.75
C THR A 107 26.76 -7.74 -39.53
N SER A 108 25.99 -7.53 -38.46
CA SER A 108 26.00 -8.35 -37.23
C SER A 108 24.62 -8.96 -36.96
N ALA A 109 24.52 -9.90 -36.02
CA ALA A 109 23.21 -10.37 -35.57
C ALA A 109 22.40 -9.22 -34.94
N SER A 110 21.16 -9.00 -35.37
CA SER A 110 20.30 -7.95 -34.80
C SER A 110 20.02 -8.22 -33.33
N ASN A 111 20.24 -7.21 -32.48
CA ASN A 111 19.93 -7.30 -31.06
C ASN A 111 18.39 -7.49 -30.85
N PRO A 112 17.95 -8.47 -30.03
CA PRO A 112 16.53 -8.76 -29.80
C PRO A 112 15.73 -7.56 -29.28
N VAL A 113 16.37 -6.63 -28.56
CA VAL A 113 15.73 -5.40 -28.07
C VAL A 113 15.30 -4.47 -29.21
N CYS A 114 15.93 -4.55 -30.39
CA CYS A 114 15.53 -3.79 -31.58
C CYS A 114 14.19 -4.26 -32.16
N GLN A 115 13.76 -5.48 -31.84
CA GLN A 115 12.47 -6.03 -32.27
C GLN A 115 11.31 -5.59 -31.35
N LEU A 116 11.62 -4.98 -30.20
CA LEU A 116 10.62 -4.50 -29.27
C LEU A 116 9.91 -3.25 -29.79
N CYS A 117 8.62 -3.17 -29.50
CA CYS A 117 7.83 -1.99 -29.81
C CYS A 117 8.34 -0.80 -29.00
N ASN A 118 8.39 0.39 -29.60
CA ASN A 118 8.85 1.63 -28.94
C ASN A 118 10.33 1.68 -28.52
N TYR A 119 11.17 0.73 -28.95
CA TYR A 119 12.63 0.73 -28.71
C TYR A 119 13.28 2.10 -28.95
N GLY A 120 13.04 2.68 -30.14
CA GLY A 120 13.61 3.98 -30.49
C GLY A 120 13.12 5.12 -29.59
N ILE A 121 11.84 5.10 -29.18
CA ILE A 121 11.28 6.11 -28.27
C ILE A 121 11.94 6.00 -26.89
N HIS A 122 12.13 4.78 -26.39
CA HIS A 122 12.79 4.53 -25.11
C HIS A 122 14.23 5.05 -25.12
N ILE A 123 15.04 4.71 -26.13
CA ILE A 123 16.42 5.19 -26.23
C ILE A 123 16.48 6.71 -26.35
N LEU A 124 15.70 7.32 -27.24
CA LEU A 124 15.72 8.77 -27.46
C LEU A 124 15.30 9.55 -26.21
N TYR A 125 14.39 8.98 -25.41
CA TYR A 125 14.01 9.56 -24.13
C TYR A 125 15.15 9.46 -23.10
N HIS A 126 15.81 8.31 -22.95
CA HIS A 126 16.88 8.18 -21.96
C HIS A 126 18.19 8.87 -22.40
N MET A 127 18.47 8.96 -23.70
CA MET A 127 19.69 9.51 -24.31
C MET A 127 19.39 10.68 -25.27
N PRO A 128 19.02 11.87 -24.75
CA PRO A 128 18.70 13.05 -25.59
C PRO A 128 19.92 13.58 -26.35
N GLY A 129 21.13 13.29 -25.88
CA GLY A 129 22.39 13.73 -26.50
C GLY A 129 22.74 12.99 -27.79
N LEU A 130 22.02 11.92 -28.13
CA LEU A 130 22.32 11.08 -29.27
C LEU A 130 22.10 11.81 -30.60
N GLU A 131 23.04 11.70 -31.51
CA GLU A 131 23.02 12.26 -32.87
C GLU A 131 22.64 11.19 -33.90
N ARG A 132 23.03 9.92 -33.69
CA ARG A 132 22.62 8.79 -34.55
C ARG A 132 22.22 7.56 -33.72
N LEU A 133 21.12 6.93 -34.14
CA LEU A 133 20.62 5.67 -33.60
C LEU A 133 20.53 4.65 -34.72
N ASP A 134 21.28 3.56 -34.61
CA ASP A 134 21.47 2.58 -35.67
C ASP A 134 21.92 3.29 -36.97
N ASN A 135 21.19 3.07 -38.06
CA ASN A 135 21.43 3.73 -39.35
C ASN A 135 20.64 5.04 -39.51
N TRP A 136 19.91 5.50 -38.49
CA TRP A 136 19.03 6.66 -38.55
C TRP A 136 19.68 7.90 -37.92
N ASP A 137 19.59 9.03 -38.61
CA ASP A 137 19.97 10.33 -38.06
C ASP A 137 18.85 10.84 -37.13
N VAL A 138 19.18 11.01 -35.85
CA VAL A 138 18.27 11.47 -34.80
C VAL A 138 18.73 12.81 -34.21
N SER A 139 19.65 13.51 -34.86
CA SER A 139 20.13 14.84 -34.46
C SER A 139 19.00 15.88 -34.40
N CYS A 140 17.94 15.67 -35.20
CA CYS A 140 16.78 16.55 -35.25
C CYS A 140 16.05 16.64 -33.91
N LYS A 141 15.93 17.87 -33.40
CA LYS A 141 15.23 18.16 -32.14
C LYS A 141 13.76 17.71 -32.14
N GLN A 142 13.07 17.79 -33.30
CA GLN A 142 11.66 17.43 -33.40
C GLN A 142 11.41 15.95 -33.05
N ILE A 143 12.30 15.04 -33.48
CA ILE A 143 12.15 13.61 -33.20
C ILE A 143 12.30 13.36 -31.69
N LYS A 144 13.26 14.04 -31.04
CA LYS A 144 13.48 13.97 -29.59
C LYS A 144 12.29 14.50 -28.81
N ASP A 145 11.77 15.66 -29.22
CA ASP A 145 10.58 16.28 -28.61
C ASP A 145 9.33 15.37 -28.78
N THR A 146 9.19 14.67 -29.92
CA THR A 146 8.10 13.69 -30.10
C THR A 146 8.25 12.44 -29.23
N ALA A 147 9.47 11.93 -29.05
CA ALA A 147 9.75 10.82 -28.15
C ALA A 147 9.48 11.21 -26.68
N GLU A 148 9.93 12.40 -26.27
CA GLU A 148 9.63 12.95 -24.95
C GLU A 148 8.12 13.12 -24.74
N SER A 149 7.40 13.67 -25.73
CA SER A 149 5.94 13.80 -25.66
C SER A 149 5.24 12.44 -25.53
N ALA A 150 5.68 11.42 -26.27
CA ALA A 150 5.11 10.08 -26.21
C ALA A 150 5.32 9.42 -24.84
N VAL A 151 6.53 9.54 -24.27
CA VAL A 151 6.84 9.04 -22.93
C VAL A 151 6.08 9.81 -21.85
N MET A 152 5.99 11.14 -21.96
CA MET A 152 5.23 11.96 -21.01
C MET A 152 3.75 11.61 -21.00
N LYS A 153 3.14 11.32 -22.16
CA LYS A 153 1.75 10.83 -22.23
C LYS A 153 1.57 9.49 -21.49
N LYS A 154 2.52 8.56 -21.66
CA LYS A 154 2.49 7.28 -20.92
C LYS A 154 2.68 7.49 -19.43
N LEU A 155 3.63 8.34 -19.03
CA LEU A 155 3.86 8.69 -17.63
C LEU A 155 2.59 9.26 -16.98
N MET A 156 1.92 10.19 -17.66
CA MET A 156 0.62 10.74 -17.23
C MET A 156 -0.45 9.66 -17.05
N TYR A 157 -0.61 8.78 -18.05
CA TYR A 157 -1.58 7.68 -18.02
C TYR A 157 -1.33 6.72 -16.85
N TYR A 158 -0.09 6.25 -16.68
CA TYR A 158 0.25 5.31 -15.62
C TYR A 158 0.19 5.96 -14.23
N ASN A 159 0.61 7.22 -14.08
CA ASN A 159 0.43 7.97 -12.83
C ASN A 159 -1.05 8.10 -12.45
N MET A 160 -1.92 8.38 -13.42
CA MET A 160 -3.36 8.43 -13.21
C MET A 160 -3.90 7.06 -12.74
N ARG A 161 -3.49 5.95 -13.38
CA ARG A 161 -3.91 4.60 -12.97
C ARG A 161 -3.39 4.21 -11.58
N VAL A 162 -2.17 4.58 -11.22
CA VAL A 162 -1.62 4.37 -9.88
C VAL A 162 -2.45 5.14 -8.85
N ARG A 163 -2.82 6.39 -9.13
CA ARG A 163 -3.71 7.18 -8.27
C ARG A 163 -5.10 6.56 -8.14
N LEU A 164 -5.68 6.08 -9.23
CA LEU A 164 -6.96 5.37 -9.22
C LEU A 164 -6.89 4.09 -8.35
N ALA A 165 -5.82 3.31 -8.47
CA ALA A 165 -5.59 2.13 -7.62
C ALA A 165 -5.49 2.52 -6.13
N GLN A 166 -4.74 3.57 -5.81
CA GLN A 166 -4.63 4.10 -4.44
C GLN A 166 -5.97 4.63 -3.92
N ARG A 167 -6.81 5.21 -4.78
CA ARG A 167 -8.14 5.70 -4.42
C ARG A 167 -9.10 4.55 -4.12
N ASN A 168 -9.13 3.52 -4.97
CA ASN A 168 -9.93 2.32 -4.75
C ASN A 168 -9.54 1.64 -3.43
N LEU A 169 -8.25 1.66 -3.08
CA LEU A 169 -7.79 1.23 -1.76
C LEU A 169 -8.41 2.08 -0.64
N ARG A 170 -8.32 3.41 -0.71
CA ARG A 170 -8.91 4.31 0.31
C ARG A 170 -10.42 4.06 0.47
N GLU A 171 -11.15 3.93 -0.63
CA GLU A 171 -12.59 3.62 -0.60
C GLU A 171 -12.87 2.28 0.09
N THR A 172 -12.09 1.25 -0.24
CA THR A 172 -12.17 -0.06 0.41
C THR A 172 -11.86 0.05 1.91
N GLN A 173 -10.85 0.83 2.29
CA GLN A 173 -10.50 1.06 3.70
C GLN A 173 -11.63 1.75 4.47
N VAL A 174 -12.28 2.77 3.88
CA VAL A 174 -13.44 3.45 4.47
C VAL A 174 -14.60 2.48 4.64
N ALA A 175 -14.94 1.72 3.60
CA ALA A 175 -16.01 0.71 3.65
C ALA A 175 -15.75 -0.38 4.71
N LEU A 176 -14.51 -0.88 4.81
CA LEU A 176 -14.09 -1.82 5.85
C LEU A 176 -14.19 -1.20 7.25
N GLN A 177 -13.81 0.07 7.41
CA GLN A 177 -13.89 0.76 8.69
C GLN A 177 -15.34 1.00 9.12
N GLU A 178 -16.24 1.34 8.20
CA GLU A 178 -17.68 1.45 8.47
C GLU A 178 -18.28 0.09 8.85
N ARG A 179 -17.91 -0.96 8.12
CA ARG A 179 -18.34 -2.32 8.42
C ARG A 179 -17.88 -2.80 9.80
N LYS A 180 -16.62 -2.51 10.16
CA LYS A 180 -16.09 -2.73 11.51
C LYS A 180 -16.91 -1.99 12.55
N LYS A 181 -17.18 -0.69 12.35
CA LYS A 181 -18.02 0.10 13.30
C LYS A 181 -19.39 -0.55 13.49
N CYS A 182 -20.04 -1.03 12.42
CA CYS A 182 -21.33 -1.71 12.52
C CYS A 182 -21.25 -3.01 13.34
N LEU A 183 -20.24 -3.84 13.09
CA LEU A 183 -20.03 -5.11 13.81
C LEU A 183 -19.66 -4.91 15.29
N MET A 184 -19.01 -3.79 15.62
CA MET A 184 -18.57 -3.47 16.99
C MET A 184 -19.71 -2.95 17.90
N LYS A 185 -20.77 -2.35 17.34
CA LYS A 185 -21.87 -1.73 18.13
C LYS A 185 -22.49 -2.68 19.16
N LEU A 186 -22.85 -3.90 18.73
CA LEU A 186 -23.53 -4.87 19.60
C LEU A 186 -22.60 -5.35 20.74
N PRO A 187 -21.37 -5.84 20.48
CA PRO A 187 -20.43 -6.17 21.54
C PRO A 187 -20.14 -5.01 22.49
N GLU A 188 -20.00 -3.78 21.99
CA GLU A 188 -19.77 -2.59 22.81
C GLU A 188 -20.94 -2.30 23.77
N GLU A 189 -22.17 -2.42 23.27
CA GLU A 189 -23.38 -2.26 24.09
C GLU A 189 -23.49 -3.37 25.15
N CYS A 190 -23.24 -4.63 24.79
CA CYS A 190 -23.25 -5.76 25.72
C CYS A 190 -22.16 -5.65 26.79
N ILE A 191 -20.94 -5.27 26.43
CA ILE A 191 -19.86 -5.06 27.41
C ILE A 191 -20.22 -3.92 28.37
N ARG A 192 -20.79 -2.82 27.84
CA ARG A 192 -21.24 -1.70 28.66
C ARG A 192 -22.29 -2.15 29.68
N THR A 193 -23.32 -2.87 29.25
CA THR A 193 -24.39 -3.34 30.16
C THR A 193 -23.87 -4.35 31.18
N LEU A 194 -23.11 -5.36 30.76
CA LEU A 194 -22.55 -6.37 31.66
C LEU A 194 -21.55 -5.77 32.65
N ARG A 195 -20.70 -4.83 32.23
CA ARG A 195 -19.72 -4.17 33.11
C ARG A 195 -20.42 -3.25 34.12
N THR A 196 -21.50 -2.56 33.74
CA THR A 196 -22.33 -1.83 34.74
C THR A 196 -22.94 -2.77 35.77
N ALA A 197 -23.41 -3.94 35.36
CA ALA A 197 -24.00 -4.92 36.27
C ALA A 197 -22.93 -5.52 37.20
N SER A 198 -21.75 -5.86 36.67
CA SER A 198 -20.62 -6.40 37.44
C SER A 198 -20.13 -5.39 38.47
N SER A 199 -19.92 -4.13 38.08
CA SER A 199 -19.44 -3.09 38.99
C SER A 199 -20.43 -2.80 40.12
N LYS A 200 -21.74 -2.78 39.83
CA LYS A 200 -22.78 -2.71 40.88
C LYS A 200 -22.69 -3.85 41.89
N MET A 201 -22.46 -5.07 41.42
CA MET A 201 -22.30 -6.24 42.31
C MET A 201 -21.03 -6.15 43.16
N GLU A 202 -19.92 -5.66 42.58
CA GLU A 202 -18.65 -5.44 43.30
C GLU A 202 -18.80 -4.37 44.38
N THR A 203 -19.48 -3.25 44.10
CA THR A 203 -19.74 -2.20 45.09
C THR A 203 -20.60 -2.68 46.27
N GLU A 204 -21.58 -3.54 46.02
CA GLU A 204 -22.41 -4.13 47.08
C GLU A 204 -21.58 -5.10 47.94
N LEU A 205 -20.67 -5.86 47.33
CA LEU A 205 -19.77 -6.77 48.03
C LEU A 205 -18.82 -6.00 48.97
N GLU A 206 -18.21 -4.92 48.50
CA GLU A 206 -17.38 -4.04 49.35
C GLU A 206 -18.17 -3.39 50.47
N GLY A 207 -19.38 -2.91 50.18
CA GLY A 207 -20.28 -2.32 51.17
C GLY A 207 -20.68 -3.28 52.30
N ARG A 208 -20.70 -4.59 52.04
CA ARG A 208 -21.04 -5.65 53.01
C ARG A 208 -19.87 -6.12 53.86
N LYS A 209 -18.66 -6.22 53.30
CA LYS A 209 -17.43 -6.57 54.04
C LYS A 209 -17.16 -5.64 55.22
N VAL A 210 -17.44 -4.34 55.06
CA VAL A 210 -17.29 -3.34 56.14
C VAL A 210 -18.30 -3.54 57.27
N ASN A 211 -19.44 -4.18 57.01
CA ASN A 211 -20.49 -4.42 58.01
C ASN A 211 -20.30 -5.75 58.78
N GLU A 212 -19.46 -6.68 58.30
CA GLU A 212 -19.21 -7.98 58.96
C GLU A 212 -18.55 -7.84 60.35
N ASP A 213 -17.79 -6.77 60.58
CA ASP A 213 -17.09 -6.50 61.84
C ASP A 213 -18.07 -6.20 63.01
N ALA A 214 -19.34 -5.89 62.72
CA ALA A 214 -20.35 -5.51 63.71
C ALA A 214 -21.43 -6.57 64.00
N LEU A 215 -21.39 -7.77 63.38
CA LEU A 215 -22.52 -8.73 63.37
C LEU A 215 -22.33 -9.98 64.25
N THR A 216 -23.44 -10.51 64.80
CA THR A 216 -23.49 -11.72 65.64
C THR A 216 -23.31 -13.03 64.83
N LYS A 217 -22.84 -14.11 65.48
CA LYS A 217 -22.49 -15.41 64.83
C LYS A 217 -23.56 -16.01 63.91
N ARG A 218 -24.86 -15.81 64.21
CA ARG A 218 -25.97 -16.34 63.41
C ARG A 218 -26.24 -15.52 62.14
N ALA A 219 -26.01 -14.20 62.19
CA ALA A 219 -26.09 -13.32 61.03
C ALA A 219 -24.87 -13.50 60.10
N LYS A 220 -23.69 -13.84 60.63
CA LYS A 220 -22.50 -14.15 59.83
C LYS A 220 -22.69 -15.34 58.87
N LEU A 221 -23.43 -16.38 59.26
CA LEU A 221 -23.74 -17.54 58.40
C LEU A 221 -24.62 -17.18 57.19
N ASP A 222 -25.57 -16.26 57.36
CA ASP A 222 -26.51 -15.84 56.31
C ASP A 222 -25.88 -14.81 55.36
N VAL A 223 -25.05 -13.90 55.90
CA VAL A 223 -24.22 -12.96 55.11
C VAL A 223 -23.26 -13.73 54.20
N ASN A 224 -22.59 -14.77 54.72
CA ASN A 224 -21.71 -15.64 53.94
C ASN A 224 -22.43 -16.40 52.80
N SER A 225 -23.73 -16.69 52.93
CA SER A 225 -24.55 -17.33 51.88
C SER A 225 -24.86 -16.35 50.74
N VAL A 226 -25.19 -15.10 51.07
CA VAL A 226 -25.48 -14.05 50.09
C VAL A 226 -24.20 -13.60 49.38
N GLU A 227 -23.07 -13.46 50.08
CA GLU A 227 -21.78 -13.13 49.46
C GLU A 227 -21.33 -14.18 48.45
N ARG A 228 -21.53 -15.48 48.73
CA ARG A 228 -21.28 -16.55 47.74
C ARG A 228 -22.14 -16.42 46.49
N LYS A 229 -23.43 -16.06 46.64
CA LYS A 229 -24.32 -15.84 45.49
C LYS A 229 -23.90 -14.61 44.67
N ILE A 230 -23.45 -13.53 45.33
CA ILE A 230 -22.90 -12.34 44.66
C ILE A 230 -21.62 -12.72 43.88
N LEU A 231 -20.72 -13.50 44.47
CA LEU A 231 -19.50 -13.96 43.82
C LEU A 231 -19.79 -14.84 42.59
N LEU A 232 -20.72 -15.80 42.69
CA LEU A 232 -21.15 -16.63 41.55
C LEU A 232 -21.74 -15.79 40.41
N LYS A 233 -22.53 -14.76 40.75
CA LYS A 233 -23.06 -13.83 39.75
C LYS A 233 -21.97 -12.98 39.10
N ILE A 234 -20.99 -12.50 39.87
CA ILE A 234 -19.82 -11.77 39.33
C ILE A 234 -19.02 -12.68 38.38
N GLU A 235 -18.81 -13.95 38.74
CA GLU A 235 -18.12 -14.92 37.90
C GLU A 235 -18.87 -15.19 36.58
N ALA A 236 -20.18 -15.42 36.65
CA ALA A 236 -21.01 -15.56 35.45
C ALA A 236 -20.96 -14.30 34.56
N LEU A 237 -21.05 -13.10 35.13
CA LEU A 237 -20.92 -11.85 34.38
C LEU A 237 -19.53 -11.67 33.76
N ARG A 238 -18.47 -12.08 34.47
CA ARG A 238 -17.08 -12.05 33.96
C ARG A 238 -16.87 -13.00 32.79
N GLU A 239 -17.44 -14.21 32.84
CA GLU A 239 -17.40 -15.15 31.71
C GLU A 239 -18.09 -14.58 30.47
N ARG A 240 -19.28 -13.97 30.65
CA ARG A 240 -20.00 -13.31 29.55
C ARG A 240 -19.22 -12.12 28.99
N LEU A 241 -18.62 -11.29 29.86
CA LEU A 241 -17.71 -10.21 29.46
C LEU A 241 -16.53 -10.73 28.65
N GLN A 242 -15.91 -11.84 29.07
CA GLN A 242 -14.80 -12.45 28.35
C GLN A 242 -15.22 -12.94 26.96
N ARG A 243 -16.43 -13.50 26.80
CA ARG A 243 -16.97 -13.90 25.49
C ARG A 243 -17.16 -12.70 24.56
N TRP A 244 -17.77 -11.61 25.03
CA TRP A 244 -17.97 -10.41 24.20
C TRP A 244 -16.65 -9.70 23.89
N THR A 245 -15.71 -9.69 24.83
CA THR A 245 -14.34 -9.19 24.59
C THR A 245 -13.66 -10.00 23.49
N ARG A 246 -13.75 -11.34 23.54
CA ARG A 246 -13.24 -12.21 22.48
C ARG A 246 -13.90 -11.94 21.14
N LYS A 247 -15.23 -11.72 21.09
CA LYS A 247 -15.91 -11.33 19.84
C LYS A 247 -15.38 -10.00 19.29
N MET A 248 -15.09 -9.01 20.14
CA MET A 248 -14.48 -7.76 19.70
C MET A 248 -13.06 -7.97 19.14
N ASP A 249 -12.27 -8.83 19.79
CA ASP A 249 -10.95 -9.20 19.29
C ASP A 249 -11.03 -9.93 17.94
N GLU A 250 -12.05 -10.78 17.74
CA GLU A 250 -12.33 -11.44 16.45
C GLU A 250 -12.71 -10.44 15.35
N VAL A 251 -13.57 -9.46 15.64
CA VAL A 251 -13.90 -8.37 14.68
C VAL A 251 -12.67 -7.53 14.35
N GLN A 252 -11.83 -7.25 15.34
CA GLN A 252 -10.58 -6.52 15.16
C GLN A 252 -9.61 -7.30 14.26
N ALA A 253 -9.42 -8.59 14.53
CA ALA A 253 -8.54 -9.46 13.74
C ALA A 253 -9.02 -9.57 12.28
N TRP A 254 -10.32 -9.77 12.07
CA TRP A 254 -10.93 -9.77 10.74
C TRP A 254 -10.66 -8.47 9.98
N TYR A 255 -10.86 -7.32 10.62
CA TYR A 255 -10.59 -6.02 10.00
C TYR A 255 -9.11 -5.87 9.63
N GLU A 256 -8.20 -6.31 10.48
CA GLU A 256 -6.76 -6.23 10.21
C GLU A 256 -6.33 -7.13 9.05
N GLU A 257 -6.85 -8.34 8.98
CA GLU A 257 -6.63 -9.30 7.88
C GLU A 257 -7.10 -8.71 6.54
N GLU A 258 -8.34 -8.22 6.46
CA GLU A 258 -8.91 -7.62 5.25
C GLU A 258 -8.15 -6.36 4.81
N MET A 259 -7.71 -5.53 5.77
CA MET A 259 -6.93 -4.33 5.48
C MET A 259 -5.55 -4.66 4.91
N ILE A 260 -4.86 -5.67 5.48
CA ILE A 260 -3.58 -6.15 4.96
C ILE A 260 -3.77 -6.68 3.54
N GLN A 261 -4.82 -7.46 3.31
CA GLN A 261 -5.09 -8.06 2.01
C GLN A 261 -5.41 -7.01 0.94
N ALA A 262 -6.28 -6.03 1.23
CA ALA A 262 -6.59 -4.94 0.31
C ALA A 262 -5.34 -4.11 -0.04
N THR A 263 -4.47 -3.87 0.96
CA THR A 263 -3.20 -3.15 0.78
C THR A 263 -2.22 -3.97 -0.06
N LYS A 264 -2.08 -5.28 0.19
CA LYS A 264 -1.24 -6.20 -0.59
C LYS A 264 -1.67 -6.25 -2.05
N GLN A 265 -2.98 -6.36 -2.32
CA GLN A 265 -3.54 -6.35 -3.68
C GLN A 265 -3.25 -5.05 -4.42
N THR A 266 -3.43 -3.91 -3.77
CA THR A 266 -3.16 -2.61 -4.38
C THR A 266 -1.67 -2.42 -4.65
N LYS A 267 -0.80 -2.91 -3.76
CA LYS A 267 0.65 -2.88 -3.95
C LYS A 267 1.06 -3.66 -5.21
N TYR A 268 0.52 -4.87 -5.43
CA TYR A 268 0.76 -5.64 -6.66
C TYR A 268 0.35 -4.86 -7.90
N LEU A 269 -0.87 -4.29 -7.91
CA LEU A 269 -1.37 -3.54 -9.06
C LEU A 269 -0.48 -2.32 -9.36
N VAL A 270 -0.06 -1.57 -8.35
CA VAL A 270 0.84 -0.43 -8.52
C VAL A 270 2.20 -0.88 -9.07
N GLN A 271 2.75 -1.99 -8.59
CA GLN A 271 4.02 -2.52 -9.10
C GLN A 271 3.89 -2.97 -10.56
N PHE A 272 2.80 -3.64 -10.94
CA PHE A 272 2.55 -4.01 -12.34
C PHE A 272 2.47 -2.77 -13.25
N LEU A 273 1.75 -1.73 -12.83
CA LEU A 273 1.67 -0.47 -13.59
C LEU A 273 3.04 0.20 -13.76
N LEU A 274 3.94 0.07 -12.77
CA LEU A 274 5.30 0.58 -12.86
C LEU A 274 6.15 -0.23 -13.85
N VAL A 275 6.04 -1.56 -13.84
CA VAL A 275 6.73 -2.43 -14.83
C VAL A 275 6.26 -2.13 -16.25
N GLU A 276 4.96 -1.91 -16.46
CA GLU A 276 4.43 -1.50 -17.77
C GLU A 276 5.00 -0.14 -18.22
N LEU A 277 5.11 0.81 -17.29
CA LEU A 277 5.66 2.14 -17.56
C LEU A 277 7.14 2.07 -17.92
N GLU A 278 7.95 1.36 -17.13
CA GLU A 278 9.39 1.19 -17.34
C GLU A 278 9.72 0.45 -18.64
N SER A 279 8.93 -0.59 -18.96
CA SER A 279 9.06 -1.29 -20.24
C SER A 279 8.54 -0.48 -21.44
N VAL A 280 7.97 0.71 -21.21
CA VAL A 280 7.33 1.56 -22.24
C VAL A 280 6.26 0.77 -23.01
N GLY A 281 5.54 -0.10 -22.31
CA GLY A 281 4.43 -0.90 -22.82
C GLY A 281 4.82 -2.16 -23.58
N ASN A 282 6.08 -2.63 -23.46
CA ASN A 282 6.53 -3.95 -23.94
C ASN A 282 6.12 -5.09 -23.01
N VAL A 283 5.91 -4.77 -21.73
CA VAL A 283 5.17 -5.59 -20.77
C VAL A 283 3.81 -4.92 -20.54
N ARG A 284 2.72 -5.69 -20.62
CA ARG A 284 1.37 -5.25 -20.27
C ARG A 284 0.69 -6.29 -19.39
N VAL A 285 -0.01 -5.84 -18.36
CA VAL A 285 -0.71 -6.68 -17.40
C VAL A 285 -2.18 -6.27 -17.39
N GLU A 286 -3.02 -7.11 -17.99
CA GLU A 286 -4.46 -6.86 -18.13
C GLU A 286 -5.23 -7.58 -17.03
N GLU A 287 -5.99 -6.85 -16.21
CA GLU A 287 -6.88 -7.45 -15.23
C GLU A 287 -8.13 -8.00 -15.91
N GLY A 288 -8.44 -9.27 -15.69
CA GLY A 288 -9.53 -9.97 -16.34
C GLY A 288 -10.91 -9.62 -15.77
N CYS A 289 -11.84 -9.33 -16.67
CA CYS A 289 -13.26 -9.16 -16.40
C CYS A 289 -14.03 -10.44 -16.79
N PRO A 290 -15.14 -10.80 -16.12
CA PRO A 290 -16.03 -11.86 -16.57
C PRO A 290 -16.60 -11.68 -17.99
N LEU A 291 -16.54 -10.46 -18.54
CA LEU A 291 -16.95 -10.14 -19.92
C LEU A 291 -15.87 -10.52 -20.96
N ASP A 292 -14.62 -10.73 -20.53
CA ASP A 292 -13.52 -11.02 -21.43
C ASP A 292 -13.54 -12.47 -21.92
N SER A 293 -13.31 -12.66 -23.22
CA SER A 293 -13.35 -13.99 -23.85
C SER A 293 -12.29 -14.96 -23.32
N TRP A 294 -11.17 -14.44 -22.80
CA TRP A 294 -10.05 -15.24 -22.28
C TRP A 294 -10.19 -15.59 -20.79
N TYR A 295 -11.03 -14.87 -20.03
CA TYR A 295 -11.18 -15.06 -18.58
C TYR A 295 -11.86 -16.40 -18.23
N ALA A 296 -12.91 -16.77 -18.96
CA ALA A 296 -13.66 -18.00 -18.69
C ALA A 296 -12.83 -19.29 -18.83
N PRO A 297 -12.01 -19.48 -19.90
CA PRO A 297 -11.06 -20.60 -19.98
C PRO A 297 -10.10 -20.69 -18.80
N CYS A 298 -9.50 -19.56 -18.39
CA CYS A 298 -8.55 -19.51 -17.27
C CYS A 298 -9.22 -19.92 -15.95
N ARG A 299 -10.41 -19.37 -15.68
CA ARG A 299 -11.22 -19.72 -14.51
C ARG A 299 -11.59 -21.20 -14.49
N ASN A 300 -12.00 -21.76 -15.63
CA ASN A 300 -12.36 -23.17 -15.74
C ASN A 300 -11.15 -24.08 -15.53
N LEU A 301 -9.96 -23.70 -16.01
CA LEU A 301 -8.74 -24.45 -15.77
C LEU A 301 -8.43 -24.53 -14.27
N LEU A 302 -8.44 -23.41 -13.55
CA LEU A 302 -8.20 -23.38 -12.09
C LEU A 302 -9.16 -24.29 -11.33
N LEU A 303 -10.46 -24.19 -11.63
CA LEU A 303 -11.49 -25.02 -10.99
C LEU A 303 -11.34 -26.51 -11.34
N SER A 304 -10.99 -26.83 -12.59
CA SER A 304 -10.78 -28.23 -13.02
C SER A 304 -9.57 -28.91 -12.37
N ARG A 305 -8.60 -28.12 -11.88
CA ARG A 305 -7.35 -28.60 -11.27
C ARG A 305 -7.35 -28.51 -9.74
N PHE A 306 -8.46 -28.06 -9.15
CA PHE A 306 -8.73 -28.10 -7.71
C PHE A 306 -9.56 -29.33 -7.36
N SER A 307 -9.09 -30.13 -6.39
CA SER A 307 -9.86 -31.25 -5.82
C SER A 307 -10.05 -31.06 -4.31
N PRO A 308 -11.29 -30.94 -3.81
CA PRO A 308 -11.54 -30.80 -2.37
C PRO A 308 -10.95 -31.95 -1.54
N SER A 309 -10.87 -33.16 -2.11
CA SER A 309 -10.30 -34.35 -1.46
C SER A 309 -8.87 -34.13 -0.96
N ASP A 310 -8.09 -33.33 -1.70
CA ASP A 310 -6.66 -33.09 -1.42
C ASP A 310 -6.42 -32.16 -0.24
N TYR A 311 -7.45 -31.37 0.11
CA TYR A 311 -7.36 -30.40 1.20
C TYR A 311 -8.26 -30.75 2.39
N THR A 312 -8.79 -31.98 2.43
CA THR A 312 -9.62 -32.48 3.54
C THR A 312 -8.90 -32.40 4.90
N SER A 313 -7.59 -32.65 4.92
CA SER A 313 -6.73 -32.48 6.11
C SER A 313 -6.66 -31.04 6.62
N PHE A 314 -6.92 -30.06 5.75
CA PHE A 314 -6.86 -28.63 6.04
C PHE A 314 -8.25 -27.96 6.12
N ARG A 315 -9.35 -28.75 6.03
CA ARG A 315 -10.75 -28.30 6.07
C ARG A 315 -11.15 -27.31 4.97
N ILE A 316 -10.45 -27.31 3.85
CA ILE A 316 -10.77 -26.45 2.69
C ILE A 316 -11.82 -27.16 1.82
N ALA A 317 -12.91 -26.45 1.53
CA ALA A 317 -14.05 -26.96 0.77
C ALA A 317 -14.01 -26.54 -0.70
N ASP A 318 -13.61 -25.29 -0.95
CA ASP A 318 -13.69 -24.64 -2.26
C ASP A 318 -12.63 -23.54 -2.39
N ILE A 319 -12.43 -23.04 -3.61
CA ILE A 319 -11.55 -21.91 -3.92
C ILE A 319 -12.31 -20.73 -4.51
N LYS A 320 -12.02 -19.54 -4.01
CA LYS A 320 -12.46 -18.26 -4.55
C LYS A 320 -11.35 -17.66 -5.40
N ILE A 321 -11.61 -17.46 -6.68
CA ILE A 321 -10.71 -16.70 -7.57
C ILE A 321 -10.99 -15.22 -7.34
N ASN A 322 -10.02 -14.49 -6.80
CA ASN A 322 -10.18 -13.07 -6.47
C ASN A 322 -9.92 -12.20 -7.70
N ARG A 323 -8.79 -12.41 -8.37
CA ARG A 323 -8.35 -11.66 -9.56
C ARG A 323 -7.51 -12.56 -10.46
N VAL A 324 -7.59 -12.34 -11.75
CA VAL A 324 -6.75 -12.97 -12.76
C VAL A 324 -6.16 -11.87 -13.63
N PHE A 325 -4.86 -11.91 -13.85
CA PHE A 325 -4.16 -10.98 -14.71
C PHE A 325 -3.57 -11.75 -15.89
N ARG A 326 -3.70 -11.19 -17.09
CA ARG A 326 -3.06 -11.69 -18.31
C ARG A 326 -1.81 -10.86 -18.59
N ILE A 327 -0.68 -11.54 -18.74
CA ILE A 327 0.64 -10.96 -18.92
C ILE A 327 1.00 -11.04 -20.41
N HIS A 328 1.28 -9.88 -21.00
CA HIS A 328 1.82 -9.76 -22.33
C HIS A 328 3.26 -9.25 -22.22
N ASN A 329 4.23 -10.14 -22.28
CA ASN A 329 5.65 -9.78 -22.31
C ASN A 329 6.25 -10.14 -23.68
N SER A 330 6.51 -9.12 -24.50
CA SER A 330 7.02 -9.32 -25.87
C SER A 330 8.45 -9.86 -25.87
N ALA A 331 9.29 -9.44 -24.92
CA ALA A 331 10.69 -9.86 -24.83
C ALA A 331 10.81 -11.35 -24.45
N LEU A 332 10.11 -11.78 -23.39
CA LEU A 332 10.11 -13.19 -22.98
C LEU A 332 9.48 -14.09 -24.06
N ARG A 333 8.46 -13.60 -24.75
CA ARG A 333 7.84 -14.34 -25.85
C ARG A 333 8.79 -14.54 -27.03
N LEU A 334 9.52 -13.50 -27.44
CA LEU A 334 10.53 -13.63 -28.50
C LEU A 334 11.62 -14.63 -28.11
N ARG A 335 12.13 -14.58 -26.87
CA ARG A 335 13.10 -15.56 -26.37
C ARG A 335 12.57 -16.98 -26.41
N PHE A 336 11.31 -17.16 -25.99
CA PHE A 336 10.65 -18.46 -26.04
C PHE A 336 10.50 -18.96 -27.48
N GLU A 337 10.06 -18.11 -28.41
CA GLU A 337 9.87 -18.45 -29.82
C GLU A 337 11.22 -18.77 -30.50
N ASP A 338 12.26 -17.99 -30.28
CA ASP A 338 13.62 -18.22 -30.80
C ASP A 338 14.19 -19.55 -30.31
N LYS A 339 14.05 -19.82 -29.00
CA LYS A 339 14.50 -21.09 -28.41
C LYS A 339 13.73 -22.28 -28.99
N LEU A 340 12.42 -22.14 -29.13
CA LEU A 340 11.58 -23.17 -29.73
C LEU A 340 11.96 -23.42 -31.20
N HIS A 341 12.22 -22.36 -31.97
CA HIS A 341 12.69 -22.48 -33.35
C HIS A 341 14.06 -23.16 -33.44
N SER A 342 14.99 -22.87 -32.53
CA SER A 342 16.28 -23.56 -32.44
C SER A 342 16.09 -25.06 -32.23
N LEU A 343 15.25 -25.48 -31.30
CA LEU A 343 14.96 -26.90 -31.03
C LEU A 343 14.23 -27.60 -32.18
N LEU A 344 13.30 -26.91 -32.83
CA LEU A 344 12.54 -27.45 -33.97
C LEU A 344 13.37 -27.52 -35.26
N SER A 345 14.36 -26.64 -35.44
CA SER A 345 15.25 -26.65 -36.61
C SER A 345 16.14 -27.90 -36.67
N THR A 346 16.39 -28.52 -35.52
CA THR A 346 17.05 -29.83 -35.38
C THR A 346 16.15 -31.02 -35.77
N GLU A 347 14.82 -30.84 -35.83
CA GLU A 347 13.88 -31.86 -36.28
C GLU A 347 13.42 -31.56 -37.72
N GLU A 348 13.78 -32.41 -38.69
CA GLU A 348 13.36 -32.28 -40.09
C GLU A 348 11.84 -32.48 -40.27
N SER A 349 10.98 -31.51 -39.93
CA SER A 349 9.67 -31.37 -40.58
C SER A 349 9.05 -29.96 -40.43
N VAL A 350 8.78 -29.33 -41.57
CA VAL A 350 7.99 -28.08 -41.70
C VAL A 350 6.55 -28.24 -41.16
N VAL A 351 6.08 -29.48 -41.01
CA VAL A 351 4.76 -29.84 -40.46
C VAL A 351 4.70 -29.75 -38.92
N ALA A 352 5.84 -29.90 -38.22
CA ALA A 352 5.91 -29.74 -36.77
C ALA A 352 5.70 -28.28 -36.33
N LEU A 353 6.19 -27.32 -37.12
CA LEU A 353 6.04 -25.88 -36.88
C LEU A 353 4.59 -25.36 -36.97
N GLN A 354 3.70 -26.03 -37.70
CA GLN A 354 2.30 -25.61 -37.77
C GLN A 354 1.44 -26.17 -36.61
N ASN A 355 1.94 -27.20 -35.90
CA ASN A 355 1.18 -27.93 -34.88
C ASN A 355 1.76 -27.84 -33.45
N TYR A 356 2.89 -27.15 -33.23
CA TYR A 356 3.48 -27.03 -31.88
C TYR A 356 2.51 -26.40 -30.86
N ARG A 357 1.63 -25.49 -31.30
CA ARG A 357 0.61 -24.86 -30.43
C ARG A 357 -0.32 -25.86 -29.74
N ARG A 358 -0.54 -27.05 -30.33
CA ARG A 358 -1.34 -28.13 -29.73
C ARG A 358 -0.57 -28.96 -28.70
N ARG A 359 0.75 -28.83 -28.64
CA ARG A 359 1.64 -29.53 -27.70
C ARG A 359 1.96 -28.72 -26.45
N LEU A 360 1.48 -27.48 -26.38
CA LEU A 360 1.70 -26.61 -25.25
C LEU A 360 0.79 -27.02 -24.10
N GLU A 361 1.37 -27.19 -22.92
CA GLU A 361 0.63 -27.46 -21.69
C GLU A 361 0.63 -26.25 -20.77
N TYR A 362 -0.44 -26.15 -19.98
CA TYR A 362 -0.67 -25.09 -19.02
C TYR A 362 -0.47 -25.63 -17.59
N LEU A 363 0.60 -25.16 -16.94
CA LEU A 363 1.08 -25.64 -15.63
C LEU A 363 1.13 -24.53 -14.57
N PHE A 364 0.98 -24.88 -13.30
CA PHE A 364 1.04 -23.96 -12.17
C PHE A 364 2.44 -23.85 -11.59
N TYR A 365 2.79 -22.63 -11.19
CA TYR A 365 3.97 -22.30 -10.41
C TYR A 365 3.56 -21.49 -9.18
N ILE A 366 4.16 -21.80 -8.05
CA ILE A 366 3.98 -21.05 -6.80
C ILE A 366 5.36 -20.70 -6.28
N ALA A 367 5.51 -19.43 -5.92
CA ALA A 367 6.74 -18.85 -5.39
C ALA A 367 7.25 -19.61 -4.16
N ASP A 368 8.56 -19.66 -3.99
CA ASP A 368 9.15 -20.27 -2.80
C ASP A 368 8.80 -19.43 -1.56
N PRO A 369 8.21 -20.02 -0.51
CA PRO A 369 7.83 -19.26 0.68
C PRO A 369 9.01 -18.61 1.44
N GLU A 370 10.25 -19.02 1.20
CA GLU A 370 11.45 -18.35 1.75
C GLU A 370 11.74 -17.00 1.06
N ILE A 371 11.23 -16.81 -0.16
CA ILE A 371 11.40 -15.60 -0.97
C ILE A 371 10.10 -14.80 -0.92
N SER A 372 10.20 -13.47 -0.91
CA SER A 372 9.03 -12.60 -0.98
C SER A 372 8.25 -12.87 -2.28
N GLU A 373 7.01 -13.39 -2.18
CA GLU A 373 6.11 -13.66 -3.32
C GLU A 373 6.05 -12.47 -4.30
N THR A 374 6.05 -11.25 -3.75
CA THR A 374 6.02 -10.02 -4.55
C THR A 374 7.30 -9.80 -5.36
N GLU A 375 8.46 -10.04 -4.77
CA GLU A 375 9.75 -9.81 -5.43
C GLU A 375 10.01 -10.86 -6.50
N GLU A 376 9.66 -12.12 -6.23
CA GLU A 376 9.78 -13.19 -7.20
C GLU A 376 8.83 -13.00 -8.39
N THR A 377 7.58 -12.61 -8.14
CA THR A 377 6.61 -12.35 -9.23
C THR A 377 7.08 -11.20 -10.13
N LEU A 378 7.59 -10.12 -9.55
CA LEU A 378 8.11 -8.99 -10.33
C LEU A 378 9.34 -9.37 -11.13
N PHE A 379 10.26 -10.11 -10.50
CA PHE A 379 11.44 -10.61 -11.20
C PHE A 379 11.05 -11.49 -12.40
N ILE A 380 10.07 -12.40 -12.24
CA ILE A 380 9.58 -13.25 -13.32
C ILE A 380 8.97 -12.42 -14.45
N LEU A 381 8.24 -11.35 -14.12
CA LEU A 381 7.67 -10.45 -15.13
C LEU A 381 8.73 -9.67 -15.92
N GLU A 382 9.84 -9.29 -15.27
CA GLU A 382 10.90 -8.49 -15.87
C GLU A 382 11.92 -9.35 -16.65
N GLU A 383 12.43 -10.40 -16.02
CA GLU A 383 13.61 -11.15 -16.47
C GLU A 383 13.29 -12.62 -16.84
N GLY A 384 12.09 -13.11 -16.50
CA GLY A 384 11.73 -14.52 -16.58
C GLY A 384 12.27 -15.33 -15.40
N PHE A 385 12.31 -16.67 -15.51
CA PHE A 385 12.74 -17.54 -14.42
C PHE A 385 14.29 -17.60 -14.30
N LYS A 386 14.84 -17.41 -13.09
CA LYS A 386 16.29 -17.27 -12.81
C LYS A 386 17.14 -18.44 -13.29
N THR A 387 18.11 -18.22 -14.17
CA THR A 387 19.17 -19.20 -14.50
C THR A 387 20.22 -19.33 -13.37
N THR A 388 20.87 -20.49 -13.29
CA THR A 388 21.67 -21.04 -12.16
C THR A 388 22.84 -20.22 -11.59
N ASN A 389 23.09 -19.00 -12.04
CA ASN A 389 24.28 -18.23 -11.65
C ASN A 389 24.11 -17.34 -10.40
N GLN A 390 22.91 -17.25 -9.81
CA GLN A 390 22.64 -16.37 -8.66
C GLN A 390 22.22 -17.06 -7.37
N VAL A 391 22.02 -18.38 -7.36
CA VAL A 391 21.64 -19.12 -6.15
C VAL A 391 22.87 -19.83 -5.58
N LYS A 392 23.30 -19.41 -4.38
CA LYS A 392 24.37 -20.07 -3.64
C LYS A 392 23.95 -21.50 -3.27
N VAL A 393 24.71 -22.46 -3.81
CA VAL A 393 25.01 -23.81 -3.30
C VAL A 393 23.85 -24.83 -3.26
N SER A 394 24.05 -25.89 -4.05
CA SER A 394 23.50 -27.25 -3.90
C SER A 394 22.10 -27.59 -4.45
N LYS A 395 21.86 -27.32 -5.72
CA LYS A 395 21.14 -28.17 -6.71
C LYS A 395 20.99 -27.34 -7.99
N LYS A 396 21.16 -27.94 -9.17
CA LYS A 396 20.80 -27.26 -10.43
C LYS A 396 19.32 -26.85 -10.30
N ALA A 397 19.05 -25.54 -10.32
CA ALA A 397 17.80 -24.92 -9.91
C ALA A 397 16.71 -25.12 -10.98
N ALA A 398 16.15 -26.32 -11.08
CA ALA A 398 15.00 -26.57 -11.95
C ALA A 398 13.75 -25.87 -11.41
N VAL A 399 12.95 -25.28 -12.29
CA VAL A 399 11.66 -24.67 -11.93
C VAL A 399 10.63 -25.80 -11.75
N PRO A 400 10.03 -25.94 -10.54
CA PRO A 400 9.01 -26.95 -10.28
C PRO A 400 7.64 -26.47 -10.78
N LEU A 401 7.04 -27.22 -11.68
CA LEU A 401 5.74 -26.92 -12.27
C LEU A 401 4.79 -28.09 -12.09
N SER A 402 3.50 -27.85 -11.90
CA SER A 402 2.53 -28.94 -11.78
C SER A 402 1.20 -28.64 -12.43
N ASN A 403 0.51 -29.70 -12.86
CA ASN A 403 -0.86 -29.64 -13.37
C ASN A 403 -1.90 -29.72 -12.23
N SER A 404 -1.46 -29.71 -10.97
CA SER A 404 -2.31 -29.76 -9.78
C SER A 404 -2.00 -28.60 -8.84
N LEU A 405 -3.05 -27.89 -8.42
CA LEU A 405 -2.92 -26.79 -7.47
C LEU A 405 -2.40 -27.29 -6.11
N ALA A 406 -2.87 -28.46 -5.66
CA ALA A 406 -2.46 -29.04 -4.38
C ALA A 406 -0.97 -29.41 -4.32
N VAL A 407 -0.41 -29.91 -5.43
CA VAL A 407 1.02 -30.24 -5.53
C VAL A 407 1.88 -28.97 -5.52
N SER A 408 1.40 -27.92 -6.20
CA SER A 408 2.10 -26.63 -6.30
C SER A 408 2.09 -25.87 -4.98
N GLU A 409 0.98 -25.90 -4.24
CA GLU A 409 0.83 -25.22 -2.93
C GLU A 409 1.59 -25.92 -1.80
N GLN A 410 1.99 -27.18 -1.97
CA GLN A 410 2.57 -28.01 -0.91
C GLN A 410 3.81 -27.40 -0.21
N PRO A 411 4.79 -26.79 -0.90
CA PRO A 411 5.96 -26.18 -0.25
C PRO A 411 5.57 -25.04 0.68
N ARG A 412 4.68 -24.16 0.22
CA ARG A 412 4.11 -23.07 1.01
C ARG A 412 3.32 -23.59 2.20
N ILE A 413 2.55 -24.67 1.99
CA ILE A 413 1.82 -25.35 3.06
C ILE A 413 2.78 -25.85 4.14
N GLN A 414 3.84 -26.54 3.72
CA GLN A 414 4.82 -27.13 4.62
C GLN A 414 5.63 -26.06 5.39
N PHE A 415 6.02 -24.97 4.73
CA PHE A 415 6.76 -23.88 5.36
C PHE A 415 5.97 -23.22 6.49
N LEU A 416 4.70 -22.88 6.26
CA LEU A 416 3.85 -22.27 7.29
C LEU A 416 3.52 -23.24 8.43
N LEU A 417 3.48 -24.56 8.18
CA LEU A 417 3.37 -25.57 9.25
C LEU A 417 4.66 -25.71 10.07
N GLN A 418 5.82 -25.37 9.49
CA GLN A 418 7.14 -25.54 10.10
C GLN A 418 7.60 -24.32 10.90
N GLN A 419 7.03 -23.13 10.70
CA GLN A 419 7.33 -21.94 11.50
C GLN A 419 6.75 -22.06 12.92
N PRO A 420 7.57 -22.30 13.97
CA PRO A 420 7.09 -22.36 15.33
C PRO A 420 7.26 -20.97 15.98
N ASN A 421 6.15 -20.28 16.30
CA ASN A 421 6.09 -19.26 17.35
C ASN A 421 7.24 -18.21 17.43
N GLN A 422 7.79 -17.72 16.31
CA GLN A 422 8.88 -16.72 16.32
C GLN A 422 8.43 -15.27 16.05
N CYS A 423 7.13 -15.00 15.99
CA CYS A 423 6.59 -13.64 16.01
C CYS A 423 5.67 -13.48 17.21
N ASP A 424 5.80 -12.33 17.88
CA ASP A 424 5.06 -11.97 19.08
C ASP A 424 3.57 -12.31 18.99
N SER A 425 3.07 -12.75 20.14
CA SER A 425 1.72 -13.20 20.50
C SER A 425 0.51 -12.34 20.07
N LYS A 426 0.66 -11.37 19.17
CA LYS A 426 -0.41 -10.50 18.65
C LYS A 426 -0.75 -10.68 17.17
N GLN A 427 0.08 -11.35 16.35
CA GLN A 427 -0.21 -11.53 14.91
C GLN A 427 -0.87 -12.87 14.54
N MET A 428 -1.08 -13.78 15.48
CA MET A 428 -1.74 -15.07 15.21
C MET A 428 -3.14 -15.12 15.82
N LEU A 429 -4.11 -14.57 15.07
CA LEU A 429 -5.51 -14.97 15.17
C LEU A 429 -6.02 -15.60 13.88
N ASP A 430 -5.14 -15.86 12.91
CA ASP A 430 -5.53 -16.60 11.71
C ASP A 430 -5.52 -18.11 12.00
N LYS A 431 -6.72 -18.68 12.15
CA LYS A 431 -6.93 -20.11 12.40
C LYS A 431 -6.63 -20.96 11.15
N ILE A 432 -6.38 -20.35 9.98
CA ILE A 432 -6.07 -21.04 8.72
C ILE A 432 -4.92 -20.33 7.97
N PRO A 433 -3.66 -20.75 8.15
CA PRO A 433 -2.51 -20.09 7.51
C PRO A 433 -2.50 -20.16 5.96
N PHE A 434 -3.40 -20.92 5.34
CA PHE A 434 -3.50 -21.14 3.87
C PHE A 434 -4.66 -20.41 3.20
N ARG A 435 -5.29 -19.45 3.88
CA ARG A 435 -6.54 -18.83 3.43
C ARG A 435 -6.40 -18.02 2.13
N HIS A 436 -5.20 -17.50 1.87
CA HIS A 436 -4.89 -16.68 0.70
C HIS A 436 -3.64 -17.24 0.01
N GLY A 437 -3.65 -17.40 -1.31
CA GLY A 437 -2.53 -17.85 -2.13
C GLY A 437 -2.46 -17.09 -3.45
N ALA A 438 -1.25 -16.84 -3.93
CA ALA A 438 -1.02 -16.34 -5.28
C ALA A 438 -0.41 -17.48 -6.10
N ALA A 439 -1.09 -17.89 -7.15
CA ALA A 439 -0.57 -18.89 -8.09
C ALA A 439 -0.24 -18.18 -9.40
N LEU A 440 1.02 -18.28 -9.82
CA LEU A 440 1.38 -17.96 -11.19
C LEU A 440 0.84 -19.09 -12.06
N GLN A 441 -0.01 -18.71 -13.00
CA GLN A 441 -0.65 -19.63 -13.91
C GLN A 441 0.11 -19.58 -15.24
N GLU A 442 0.60 -20.75 -15.61
CA GLU A 442 1.05 -21.15 -16.94
C GLU A 442 2.53 -20.94 -17.25
N VAL A 443 3.14 -22.09 -17.57
CA VAL A 443 4.46 -22.28 -18.12
C VAL A 443 4.31 -23.21 -19.33
N MET A 444 4.64 -22.69 -20.50
CA MET A 444 4.53 -23.34 -21.80
C MET A 444 5.64 -24.38 -22.02
N VAL A 445 5.51 -25.60 -21.48
CA VAL A 445 6.54 -26.65 -21.66
C VAL A 445 6.29 -27.43 -22.95
N PHE A 446 7.29 -27.48 -23.85
CA PHE A 446 7.33 -28.44 -24.96
C PHE A 446 7.84 -29.79 -24.42
N PRO A 447 7.01 -30.84 -24.32
CA PRO A 447 7.52 -32.15 -23.94
C PRO A 447 8.18 -32.79 -25.18
N GLU A 448 9.49 -33.05 -25.11
CA GLU A 448 10.13 -33.91 -26.11
C GLU A 448 9.44 -35.29 -26.13
N PRO A 449 9.27 -35.92 -27.31
CA PRO A 449 8.37 -37.07 -27.44
C PRO A 449 8.83 -38.38 -26.77
N ASN A 450 9.99 -38.44 -26.08
CA ASN A 450 10.58 -39.73 -25.72
C ASN A 450 11.53 -39.79 -24.50
N SER A 451 11.41 -38.91 -23.50
CA SER A 451 12.15 -39.15 -22.24
C SER A 451 11.39 -40.13 -21.34
N LYS A 452 11.76 -41.42 -21.41
CA LYS A 452 11.33 -42.45 -20.45
C LYS A 452 11.55 -41.96 -19.02
N SER A 453 10.61 -42.27 -18.12
CA SER A 453 10.68 -41.98 -16.69
C SER A 453 11.99 -42.51 -16.09
N LEU A 454 12.94 -41.62 -15.81
CA LEU A 454 14.11 -41.95 -15.00
C LEU A 454 13.77 -41.71 -13.53
N CYS A 455 13.36 -42.80 -12.89
CA CYS A 455 13.16 -42.86 -11.45
C CYS A 455 14.49 -43.23 -10.76
N LEU A 456 14.79 -42.50 -9.69
CA LEU A 456 15.67 -42.85 -8.56
C LEU A 456 17.20 -42.57 -8.67
N GLN A 457 17.63 -41.72 -7.72
CA GLN A 457 18.96 -41.45 -7.16
C GLN A 457 19.75 -40.22 -7.63
N PRO A 458 20.45 -39.53 -6.71
CA PRO A 458 21.26 -38.35 -7.01
C PRO A 458 22.55 -38.81 -7.68
N VAL A 459 22.53 -38.93 -9.00
CA VAL A 459 23.73 -39.21 -9.78
C VAL A 459 24.07 -37.99 -10.61
N SER A 460 25.35 -37.63 -10.55
CA SER A 460 26.01 -36.67 -11.42
C SER A 460 25.73 -36.98 -12.89
N PHE A 461 24.87 -36.18 -13.52
CA PHE A 461 24.56 -36.32 -14.96
C PHE A 461 25.07 -35.12 -15.74
N CYS A 462 26.08 -35.40 -16.57
CA CYS A 462 26.50 -34.63 -17.72
C CYS A 462 25.70 -35.20 -18.90
N GLY A 463 24.70 -34.45 -19.41
CA GLY A 463 23.84 -34.86 -20.55
C GLY A 463 22.35 -35.10 -20.24
N SER A 464 21.68 -34.19 -19.53
CA SER A 464 20.24 -34.32 -19.15
C SER A 464 19.29 -33.73 -20.21
N PRO A 465 18.05 -34.27 -20.37
CA PRO A 465 17.00 -33.64 -21.17
C PRO A 465 16.57 -32.29 -20.58
N CYS A 466 16.16 -31.35 -21.43
CA CYS A 466 15.78 -29.97 -21.06
C CYS A 466 14.61 -29.90 -20.05
N VAL A 467 13.78 -30.96 -20.02
CA VAL A 467 12.57 -31.09 -19.21
C VAL A 467 12.48 -32.52 -18.66
N CYS A 468 12.18 -32.66 -17.37
CA CYS A 468 11.89 -33.95 -16.73
C CYS A 468 10.51 -33.94 -16.07
N SER A 469 9.65 -34.91 -16.36
CA SER A 469 8.39 -35.12 -15.64
C SER A 469 8.48 -36.29 -14.67
N LEU A 470 8.05 -36.09 -13.42
CA LEU A 470 7.93 -37.14 -12.40
C LEU A 470 6.47 -37.33 -12.02
N GLU A 471 5.99 -38.57 -12.05
CA GLU A 471 4.73 -38.96 -11.41
C GLU A 471 5.01 -39.21 -9.93
N ARG A 472 4.40 -38.42 -9.02
CA ARG A 472 4.55 -38.65 -7.59
C ARG A 472 3.72 -39.90 -7.18
N PRO A 473 4.33 -40.91 -6.54
CA PRO A 473 3.58 -42.03 -5.98
C PRO A 473 2.74 -41.57 -4.78
N LYS A 474 1.65 -42.30 -4.49
CA LYS A 474 0.65 -42.07 -3.41
C LYS A 474 1.21 -42.13 -1.96
N SER A 475 2.48 -41.82 -1.74
CA SER A 475 3.26 -42.16 -0.54
C SER A 475 3.83 -40.94 0.22
N ALA A 476 3.00 -39.93 0.46
CA ALA A 476 3.22 -39.01 1.57
C ALA A 476 1.92 -38.96 2.39
N ARG A 477 1.86 -39.85 3.40
CA ARG A 477 0.77 -40.07 4.39
C ARG A 477 -0.45 -39.16 4.23
N MET A 478 -1.42 -39.59 3.43
CA MET A 478 -2.83 -39.16 3.50
C MET A 478 -3.70 -40.41 3.69
N PRO A 479 -4.72 -40.40 4.57
CA PRO A 479 -5.56 -41.58 4.81
C PRO A 479 -6.36 -41.93 3.56
N ARG A 480 -6.47 -43.23 3.27
CA ARG A 480 -7.23 -43.75 2.13
C ARG A 480 -8.74 -43.51 2.34
N SER A 481 -9.39 -42.80 1.44
CA SER A 481 -10.79 -43.08 1.11
C SER A 481 -11.22 -42.56 -0.27
N ALA A 482 -11.98 -43.45 -0.92
CA ALA A 482 -12.91 -43.28 -2.04
C ALA A 482 -12.36 -42.90 -3.43
N GLU A 483 -12.57 -43.86 -4.35
CA GLU A 483 -12.32 -43.83 -5.79
C GLU A 483 -13.18 -42.79 -6.51
N GLY A 484 -12.57 -42.03 -7.41
CA GLY A 484 -13.26 -41.14 -8.35
C GLY A 484 -12.29 -40.24 -9.12
N GLY A 485 -11.89 -40.64 -10.33
CA GLY A 485 -11.21 -39.80 -11.32
C GLY A 485 -9.67 -39.84 -11.34
N LEU A 486 -9.10 -40.65 -12.24
CA LEU A 486 -7.68 -40.60 -12.60
C LEU A 486 -7.38 -39.31 -13.39
N HIS A 487 -6.77 -38.32 -12.74
CA HIS A 487 -5.84 -37.43 -13.43
C HIS A 487 -4.45 -37.65 -12.83
N HIS A 488 -3.51 -38.11 -13.66
CA HIS A 488 -2.12 -38.31 -13.29
C HIS A 488 -1.52 -36.97 -12.82
N ARG A 489 -1.37 -36.81 -11.50
CA ARG A 489 -0.70 -35.65 -10.88
C ARG A 489 0.76 -35.72 -11.27
N ARG A 490 1.20 -34.74 -12.05
CA ARG A 490 2.56 -34.68 -12.59
C ARG A 490 3.23 -33.41 -12.10
N GLN A 491 4.52 -33.55 -11.78
CA GLN A 491 5.38 -32.42 -11.49
C GLN A 491 6.50 -32.44 -12.53
N TRP A 492 6.70 -31.31 -13.20
CA TRP A 492 7.76 -31.09 -14.16
C TRP A 492 8.86 -30.28 -13.50
N PHE A 493 10.09 -30.65 -13.82
CA PHE A 493 11.30 -29.91 -13.46
C PHE A 493 11.92 -29.45 -14.77
N VAL A 494 11.79 -28.15 -15.04
CA VAL A 494 12.30 -27.53 -16.26
C VAL A 494 13.65 -26.88 -15.93
N PHE A 495 14.68 -27.30 -16.65
CA PHE A 495 16.06 -26.81 -16.45
C PHE A 495 16.43 -25.70 -17.43
N ASP A 496 15.75 -25.65 -18.58
CA ASP A 496 15.89 -24.58 -19.55
C ASP A 496 14.76 -23.57 -19.38
N HIS A 497 15.07 -22.44 -18.75
CA HIS A 497 14.07 -21.46 -18.34
C HIS A 497 13.54 -20.62 -19.51
N GLU A 498 14.19 -20.69 -20.68
CA GLU A 498 13.69 -20.02 -21.90
C GLU A 498 12.50 -20.76 -22.51
N LEU A 499 12.27 -22.02 -22.11
CA LEU A 499 11.07 -22.80 -22.42
C LEU A 499 9.92 -22.49 -21.46
N ILE A 500 10.00 -21.39 -20.72
CA ILE A 500 8.98 -20.99 -19.75
C ILE A 500 8.49 -19.58 -20.06
N LEU A 501 7.21 -19.48 -20.41
CA LEU A 501 6.53 -18.20 -20.64
C LEU A 501 5.42 -17.99 -19.59
N PRO A 502 5.52 -16.96 -18.72
CA PRO A 502 4.45 -16.61 -17.77
C PRO A 502 3.34 -15.83 -18.49
N GLU A 503 2.18 -16.47 -18.73
CA GLU A 503 1.04 -15.83 -19.42
C GLU A 503 -0.05 -15.31 -18.47
N TYR A 504 -0.26 -15.95 -17.31
CA TYR A 504 -1.32 -15.55 -16.38
C TYR A 504 -0.84 -15.50 -14.93
N PHE A 505 -1.47 -14.62 -14.15
CA PHE A 505 -1.25 -14.53 -12.71
C PHE A 505 -2.59 -14.52 -12.00
N ALA A 506 -2.84 -15.53 -11.16
CA ALA A 506 -4.12 -15.72 -10.48
C ALA A 506 -3.97 -15.57 -8.96
N GLN A 507 -4.83 -14.77 -8.37
CA GLN A 507 -4.95 -14.63 -6.92
C GLN A 507 -6.15 -15.44 -6.43
N ILE A 508 -5.91 -16.36 -5.50
CA ILE A 508 -6.88 -17.37 -5.06
C ILE A 508 -7.00 -17.33 -3.54
N SER A 509 -8.21 -17.54 -3.03
CA SER A 509 -8.47 -17.73 -1.60
C SER A 509 -9.18 -19.05 -1.34
N CYS A 510 -8.83 -19.72 -0.26
CA CYS A 510 -9.43 -20.99 0.15
C CYS A 510 -10.66 -20.73 1.03
N MET A 511 -11.80 -21.36 0.72
CA MET A 511 -13.00 -21.38 1.56
C MET A 511 -13.00 -22.61 2.48
N ILE A 512 -13.38 -22.44 3.75
CA ILE A 512 -13.36 -23.50 4.77
C ILE A 512 -14.77 -24.02 5.05
N THR A 513 -14.93 -25.33 5.27
CA THR A 513 -16.21 -25.90 5.74
C THR A 513 -16.45 -25.51 7.20
N LYS A 514 -17.58 -24.82 7.46
CA LYS A 514 -17.98 -24.29 8.78
C LYS A 514 -17.99 -25.39 9.87
N PHE A 515 -17.46 -25.07 11.06
CA PHE A 515 -17.85 -25.78 12.28
C PHE A 515 -19.26 -25.33 12.67
N SER A 516 -20.17 -26.29 12.85
CA SER A 516 -21.37 -26.11 13.66
C SER A 516 -20.96 -25.96 15.14
N SER A 517 -20.56 -24.76 15.53
CA SER A 517 -20.67 -24.28 16.91
C SER A 517 -20.44 -22.77 16.94
N ASN A 518 -21.54 -22.06 17.15
CA ASN A 518 -21.68 -20.62 17.42
C ASN A 518 -21.41 -19.68 16.23
N MET A 519 -22.53 -19.25 15.62
CA MET A 519 -22.76 -18.04 14.80
C MET A 519 -21.51 -17.38 14.21
N SER A 520 -21.23 -17.67 12.95
CA SER A 520 -20.17 -17.03 12.17
C SER A 520 -20.52 -15.59 11.81
N LEU A 521 -19.55 -14.69 11.94
CA LEU A 521 -19.59 -13.29 11.46
C LEU A 521 -20.18 -13.14 10.04
N GLU A 522 -20.03 -14.13 9.14
CA GLU A 522 -20.59 -14.11 7.77
C GLU A 522 -22.13 -14.08 7.69
N GLU A 523 -22.84 -14.64 8.66
CA GLU A 523 -24.31 -14.56 8.71
C GLU A 523 -24.78 -13.21 9.25
N ASP A 524 -24.01 -12.59 10.16
CA ASP A 524 -24.24 -11.21 10.60
C ASP A 524 -23.88 -10.20 9.49
N LEU A 525 -22.89 -10.52 8.65
CA LEU A 525 -22.43 -9.75 7.50
C LEU A 525 -23.50 -9.63 6.39
N SER A 526 -24.46 -10.56 6.29
CA SER A 526 -25.58 -10.52 5.34
C SER A 526 -26.89 -9.97 5.96
N ARG A 527 -27.08 -10.12 7.27
CA ARG A 527 -28.24 -9.59 8.01
C ARG A 527 -28.20 -8.08 8.27
N CYS A 528 -27.05 -7.42 8.12
CA CYS A 528 -26.89 -5.98 8.34
C CYS A 528 -27.80 -5.09 7.43
N GLY A 529 -28.41 -5.66 6.37
CA GLY A 529 -29.41 -4.99 5.54
C GLY A 529 -30.87 -5.11 6.00
N GLN A 530 -31.18 -5.91 7.03
CA GLN A 530 -32.55 -6.13 7.51
C GLN A 530 -32.68 -5.65 8.96
N ARG A 531 -33.71 -4.82 9.23
CA ARG A 531 -33.93 -4.11 10.50
C ARG A 531 -34.33 -5.00 11.69
N ASP A 532 -34.46 -6.30 11.52
CA ASP A 532 -34.92 -7.19 12.58
C ASP A 532 -33.77 -8.03 13.16
N VAL A 533 -33.19 -7.51 14.23
CA VAL A 533 -32.24 -8.23 15.09
C VAL A 533 -33.02 -9.30 15.85
N SER A 534 -33.14 -10.50 15.26
CA SER A 534 -33.49 -11.70 16.03
C SER A 534 -32.40 -11.94 17.08
N LEU A 535 -32.80 -12.02 18.35
CA LEU A 535 -31.91 -12.17 19.50
C LEU A 535 -30.99 -13.39 19.31
N SER A 536 -29.68 -13.14 19.24
CA SER A 536 -28.62 -14.16 19.27
C SER A 536 -28.75 -15.02 20.55
N GLU A 537 -28.40 -16.31 20.49
CA GLU A 537 -28.27 -17.19 21.66
C GLU A 537 -27.37 -16.60 22.77
N ASP A 538 -26.45 -15.70 22.41
CA ASP A 538 -25.64 -14.98 23.39
C ASP A 538 -26.43 -13.88 24.11
N ALA A 539 -27.37 -13.20 23.45
CA ALA A 539 -28.20 -12.18 24.10
C ALA A 539 -29.16 -12.81 25.12
N THR A 540 -29.68 -14.01 24.86
CA THR A 540 -30.51 -14.74 25.84
C THR A 540 -29.70 -15.22 27.04
N ALA A 541 -28.46 -15.67 26.83
CA ALA A 541 -27.53 -16.01 27.90
C ALA A 541 -27.09 -14.79 28.74
N ASP A 542 -26.97 -13.60 28.14
CA ASP A 542 -26.70 -12.36 28.86
C ASP A 542 -27.87 -11.97 29.76
N VAL A 543 -29.10 -12.06 29.25
CA VAL A 543 -30.32 -11.82 30.04
C VAL A 543 -30.40 -12.80 31.21
N ALA A 544 -30.06 -14.08 30.99
CA ALA A 544 -30.00 -15.09 32.05
C ALA A 544 -28.99 -14.71 33.15
N ALA A 545 -27.76 -14.32 32.78
CA ALA A 545 -26.73 -13.90 33.74
C ALA A 545 -27.11 -12.62 34.50
N LEU A 546 -27.76 -11.66 33.83
CA LEU A 546 -28.26 -10.43 34.45
C LEU A 546 -29.40 -10.72 35.47
N SER A 547 -30.26 -11.69 35.14
CA SER A 547 -31.41 -12.10 35.96
C SER A 547 -31.07 -13.04 37.13
N MET A 548 -29.83 -13.54 37.21
CA MET A 548 -29.38 -14.43 38.28
C MET A 548 -29.55 -13.79 39.66
N ASP A 549 -29.91 -14.56 40.68
CA ASP A 549 -29.96 -14.04 42.05
C ASP A 549 -28.56 -13.77 42.61
N PRO A 550 -28.35 -12.67 43.36
CA PRO A 550 -29.35 -11.72 43.83
C PRO A 550 -29.65 -10.60 42.80
N THR A 551 -30.93 -10.22 42.70
CA THR A 551 -31.36 -9.00 42.01
C THR A 551 -31.36 -7.84 43.00
N LEU A 552 -30.41 -6.90 42.84
CA LEU A 552 -30.34 -5.71 43.68
C LEU A 552 -31.50 -4.77 43.38
N LYS A 553 -32.12 -4.20 44.41
CA LYS A 553 -33.07 -3.10 44.24
C LYS A 553 -32.34 -1.90 43.61
N PRO A 554 -32.94 -1.20 42.65
CA PRO A 554 -32.30 -0.03 42.04
C PRO A 554 -31.99 1.00 43.13
N GLN A 555 -30.71 1.33 43.31
CA GLN A 555 -30.31 2.41 44.22
C GLN A 555 -30.82 3.75 43.66
N PRO A 556 -31.32 4.65 44.50
CA PRO A 556 -31.70 6.00 44.07
C PRO A 556 -30.45 6.70 43.52
N LYS A 557 -30.54 7.25 42.31
CA LYS A 557 -29.45 8.03 41.70
C LYS A 557 -29.24 9.31 42.51
N LEU A 558 -27.98 9.64 42.78
CA LEU A 558 -27.62 10.92 43.39
C LEU A 558 -27.73 12.02 42.33
N LEU A 559 -28.88 12.71 42.32
CA LEU A 559 -29.17 13.79 41.35
C LEU A 559 -28.57 15.14 41.77
N SER A 560 -28.31 15.33 43.07
CA SER A 560 -27.53 16.44 43.63
C SER A 560 -26.48 15.91 44.61
N LEU A 561 -25.31 16.54 44.62
CA LEU A 561 -24.23 16.28 45.55
C LEU A 561 -24.22 17.40 46.60
N ASP A 562 -25.09 17.30 47.60
CA ASP A 562 -25.07 18.18 48.76
C ASP A 562 -24.08 17.63 49.80
N GLU A 563 -23.52 18.48 50.67
CA GLU A 563 -22.58 18.07 51.72
C GLU A 563 -23.06 16.86 52.55
N ARG A 564 -24.36 16.82 52.89
CA ARG A 564 -24.98 15.69 53.60
C ARG A 564 -24.95 14.39 52.79
N THR A 565 -25.12 14.48 51.48
CA THR A 565 -25.09 13.31 50.58
C THR A 565 -23.66 12.81 50.40
N LEU A 566 -22.67 13.70 50.26
CA LEU A 566 -21.25 13.33 50.17
C LEU A 566 -20.75 12.66 51.46
N LEU A 567 -21.11 13.20 52.62
CA LEU A 567 -20.82 12.58 53.92
C LEU A 567 -21.48 11.20 54.05
N SER A 568 -22.72 11.04 53.55
CA SER A 568 -23.41 9.74 53.57
C SER A 568 -22.77 8.70 52.63
N VAL A 569 -22.34 9.12 51.45
CA VAL A 569 -21.72 8.25 50.42
C VAL A 569 -20.32 7.84 50.83
N ALA A 570 -19.55 8.78 51.37
CA ALA A 570 -18.19 8.53 51.87
C ALA A 570 -18.16 7.94 53.30
N ARG A 571 -19.32 7.80 53.96
CA ARG A 571 -19.46 7.37 55.37
C ARG A 571 -18.51 8.15 56.32
N ALA A 572 -18.41 9.46 56.10
CA ALA A 572 -17.51 10.34 56.83
C ALA A 572 -18.30 11.34 57.68
N ASN A 573 -17.71 11.79 58.78
CA ASN A 573 -18.30 12.81 59.66
C ASN A 573 -17.88 14.24 59.27
N THR A 574 -16.83 14.37 58.45
CA THR A 574 -16.29 15.65 58.00
C THR A 574 -15.72 15.49 56.59
N LEU A 575 -15.98 16.46 55.70
CA LEU A 575 -15.57 16.44 54.30
C LEU A 575 -14.04 16.32 54.12
N SER A 576 -13.26 16.89 55.05
CA SER A 576 -11.79 16.85 55.05
C SER A 576 -11.19 15.48 55.36
N GLN A 577 -11.98 14.50 55.80
CA GLN A 577 -11.51 13.13 56.07
C GLN A 577 -11.69 12.19 54.86
N ILE A 578 -12.38 12.65 53.81
CA ILE A 578 -12.70 11.82 52.65
C ILE A 578 -11.46 11.69 51.76
N THR A 579 -10.85 10.50 51.77
CA THR A 579 -9.70 10.17 50.92
C THR A 579 -10.09 9.39 49.67
N VAL A 580 -11.20 8.65 49.74
CA VAL A 580 -11.74 7.84 48.64
C VAL A 580 -13.19 8.23 48.41
N LEU A 581 -13.53 8.62 47.18
CA LEU A 581 -14.88 8.97 46.79
C LEU A 581 -15.30 8.20 45.54
N ASN A 582 -16.37 7.43 45.67
CA ASN A 582 -16.96 6.67 44.57
C ASN A 582 -18.31 7.26 44.16
N LEU A 583 -18.38 7.84 42.96
CA LEU A 583 -19.55 8.43 42.33
C LEU A 583 -19.99 7.66 41.08
N HIS A 584 -19.61 6.39 40.99
CA HIS A 584 -19.94 5.51 39.86
C HIS A 584 -21.45 5.46 39.56
N GLY A 585 -21.82 5.52 38.28
CA GLY A 585 -23.18 5.17 37.83
C GLY A 585 -24.30 6.17 38.18
N ASN A 586 -23.97 7.40 38.56
CA ASN A 586 -24.94 8.41 39.00
C ASN A 586 -25.52 9.29 37.88
N SER A 587 -25.13 9.06 36.62
CA SER A 587 -25.56 9.89 35.46
C SER A 587 -25.20 11.38 35.61
N LEU A 588 -24.16 11.69 36.37
CA LEU A 588 -23.69 13.05 36.64
C LEU A 588 -23.05 13.67 35.39
N SER A 589 -23.22 14.98 35.21
CA SER A 589 -22.55 15.75 34.14
C SER A 589 -21.59 16.82 34.68
N LYS A 590 -21.74 17.17 35.96
CA LYS A 590 -20.92 18.13 36.71
C LYS A 590 -20.81 17.69 38.16
N ILE A 591 -19.70 18.05 38.80
CA ILE A 591 -19.49 17.85 40.24
C ILE A 591 -19.28 19.23 40.87
N LYS A 592 -20.34 19.80 41.43
CA LYS A 592 -20.23 21.07 42.15
C LYS A 592 -19.61 20.82 43.54
N GLU A 593 -18.86 21.80 44.04
CA GLU A 593 -18.37 21.85 45.43
C GLU A 593 -17.33 20.76 45.84
N ILE A 594 -16.77 20.00 44.88
CA ILE A 594 -15.71 19.01 45.16
C ILE A 594 -14.39 19.64 45.61
N SER A 595 -14.20 20.94 45.37
CA SER A 595 -13.05 21.72 45.83
C SER A 595 -12.88 21.75 47.35
N SER A 596 -13.93 21.42 48.12
CA SER A 596 -13.88 21.30 49.57
C SER A 596 -13.18 20.02 50.07
N LEU A 597 -13.00 19.02 49.21
CA LEU A 597 -12.39 17.72 49.53
C LEU A 597 -10.85 17.76 49.36
N SER A 598 -10.17 18.56 50.16
CA SER A 598 -8.72 18.77 50.04
C SER A 598 -7.85 17.53 50.30
N ALA A 599 -8.40 16.50 50.96
CA ALA A 599 -7.71 15.26 51.30
C ALA A 599 -7.96 14.11 50.31
N LEU A 600 -8.72 14.34 49.24
CA LEU A 600 -9.12 13.30 48.30
C LEU A 600 -7.92 12.80 47.48
N ARG A 601 -7.76 11.47 47.44
CA ARG A 601 -6.69 10.77 46.72
C ARG A 601 -7.22 9.86 45.62
N HIS A 602 -8.38 9.23 45.84
CA HIS A 602 -9.00 8.32 44.89
C HIS A 602 -10.40 8.81 44.51
N LEU A 603 -10.62 9.04 43.21
CA LEU A 603 -11.91 9.47 42.68
C LEU A 603 -12.37 8.54 41.56
N THR A 604 -13.53 7.92 41.77
CA THR A 604 -14.19 7.09 40.74
C THR A 604 -15.45 7.80 40.25
N ILE A 605 -15.44 8.23 39.00
CA ILE A 605 -16.56 8.90 38.31
C ILE A 605 -17.01 8.13 37.07
N SER A 606 -16.73 6.83 37.01
CA SER A 606 -17.07 5.99 35.86
C SER A 606 -18.58 5.82 35.65
N PHE A 607 -18.98 5.57 34.39
CA PHE A 607 -20.39 5.40 33.99
C PHE A 607 -21.29 6.62 34.33
N ASN A 608 -20.79 7.80 34.01
CA ASN A 608 -21.53 9.06 34.12
C ASN A 608 -21.69 9.71 32.74
N LYS A 609 -22.01 11.01 32.67
CA LYS A 609 -22.23 11.78 31.45
C LYS A 609 -21.29 12.99 31.34
N PHE A 610 -20.07 12.87 31.85
CA PHE A 610 -19.09 13.95 31.79
C PHE A 610 -18.60 14.15 30.36
N THR A 611 -18.64 15.39 29.88
CA THR A 611 -18.07 15.79 28.57
C THR A 611 -16.71 16.47 28.69
N ARG A 612 -16.43 17.05 29.87
CA ARG A 612 -15.19 17.74 30.26
C ARG A 612 -14.92 17.48 31.74
N LEU A 613 -13.68 17.70 32.18
CA LEU A 613 -13.22 17.48 33.56
C LEU A 613 -12.82 18.78 34.28
N ASP A 614 -13.46 19.89 33.96
CA ASP A 614 -13.08 21.22 34.50
C ASP A 614 -13.27 21.28 36.03
N ASP A 615 -14.23 20.54 36.56
CA ASP A 615 -14.61 20.51 37.98
C ASP A 615 -13.51 19.93 38.90
N ILE A 616 -12.54 19.20 38.35
CA ILE A 616 -11.47 18.54 39.12
C ILE A 616 -10.11 19.25 39.04
N SER A 617 -10.05 20.40 38.36
CA SER A 617 -8.84 21.21 38.11
C SER A 617 -8.17 21.80 39.37
N HIS A 618 -8.80 21.67 40.55
CA HIS A 618 -8.33 22.24 41.82
C HIS A 618 -7.96 21.18 42.87
N MET A 619 -7.70 19.93 42.48
CA MET A 619 -7.39 18.82 43.40
C MET A 619 -5.93 18.32 43.26
N PRO A 620 -4.95 19.00 43.86
CA PRO A 620 -3.53 18.69 43.66
C PRO A 620 -3.07 17.35 44.24
N ASN A 621 -3.82 16.79 45.21
CA ASN A 621 -3.48 15.57 45.95
C ASN A 621 -4.08 14.29 45.33
N LEU A 622 -4.77 14.39 44.20
CA LEU A 622 -5.41 13.24 43.58
C LEU A 622 -4.35 12.29 42.99
N GLU A 623 -4.39 11.03 43.42
CA GLU A 623 -3.45 9.97 43.02
C GLU A 623 -4.08 9.04 41.96
N VAL A 624 -5.37 8.73 42.07
CA VAL A 624 -6.09 7.81 41.18
C VAL A 624 -7.41 8.43 40.69
N LEU A 625 -7.61 8.43 39.37
CA LEU A 625 -8.84 8.88 38.73
C LEU A 625 -9.38 7.83 37.75
N ASP A 626 -10.57 7.29 38.02
CA ASP A 626 -11.33 6.50 37.06
C ASP A 626 -12.47 7.33 36.46
N ALA A 627 -12.27 7.77 35.22
CA ALA A 627 -13.24 8.50 34.40
C ALA A 627 -13.74 7.67 33.20
N SER A 628 -13.67 6.34 33.29
CA SER A 628 -14.10 5.44 32.21
C SER A 628 -15.61 5.49 31.94
N PHE A 629 -16.03 5.15 30.71
CA PHE A 629 -17.44 5.14 30.30
C PHE A 629 -18.15 6.49 30.54
N ASN A 630 -17.54 7.55 30.05
CA ASN A 630 -18.11 8.90 30.00
C ASN A 630 -18.20 9.39 28.54
N GLU A 631 -18.47 10.68 28.34
CA GLU A 631 -18.55 11.29 27.01
C GLU A 631 -17.45 12.35 26.81
N LEU A 632 -16.27 12.12 27.39
CA LEU A 632 -15.17 13.10 27.36
C LEU A 632 -14.68 13.32 25.94
N VAL A 633 -14.64 14.58 25.51
CA VAL A 633 -14.14 14.99 24.17
C VAL A 633 -12.72 15.56 24.23
N THR A 634 -12.30 16.03 25.41
CA THR A 634 -10.99 16.65 25.65
C THR A 634 -10.51 16.42 27.09
N LEU A 635 -9.19 16.42 27.29
CA LEU A 635 -8.55 16.36 28.59
C LEU A 635 -8.12 17.73 29.17
N GLU A 636 -8.44 18.87 28.52
CA GLU A 636 -8.04 20.22 28.96
C GLU A 636 -8.39 20.57 30.42
N GLY A 637 -9.41 19.93 30.99
CA GLY A 637 -9.84 20.12 32.38
C GLY A 637 -8.91 19.50 33.43
N LEU A 638 -7.97 18.62 33.05
CA LEU A 638 -6.98 18.00 33.95
C LEU A 638 -5.82 18.95 34.28
N GLN A 639 -6.13 20.13 34.81
CA GLN A 639 -5.11 21.12 35.17
C GLN A 639 -4.60 20.88 36.59
N SER A 640 -3.30 21.06 36.80
CA SER A 640 -2.64 21.12 38.12
C SER A 640 -2.74 19.85 38.98
N LEU A 641 -2.87 18.67 38.35
CA LEU A 641 -2.92 17.35 39.01
C LEU A 641 -1.51 16.73 39.16
N GLY A 642 -0.67 17.38 39.96
CA GLY A 642 0.75 17.04 40.09
C GLY A 642 1.05 15.63 40.62
N GLN A 643 0.14 15.07 41.43
CA GLN A 643 0.32 13.77 42.12
C GLN A 643 -0.41 12.60 41.45
N LEU A 644 -1.05 12.83 40.30
CA LEU A 644 -1.85 11.79 39.65
C LEU A 644 -0.95 10.68 39.09
N GLN A 645 -1.12 9.46 39.59
CA GLN A 645 -0.34 8.27 39.23
C GLN A 645 -1.11 7.35 38.29
N GLU A 646 -2.43 7.22 38.48
CA GLU A 646 -3.29 6.33 37.68
C GLU A 646 -4.48 7.09 37.08
N LEU A 647 -4.63 7.00 35.76
CA LEU A 647 -5.73 7.62 35.02
C LEU A 647 -6.39 6.61 34.07
N ASN A 648 -7.68 6.36 34.29
CA ASN A 648 -8.50 5.58 33.35
C ASN A 648 -9.49 6.50 32.64
N VAL A 649 -9.29 6.68 31.33
CA VAL A 649 -10.18 7.43 30.43
C VAL A 649 -10.73 6.54 29.31
N SER A 650 -10.73 5.22 29.52
CA SER A 650 -11.26 4.28 28.54
C SER A 650 -12.75 4.50 28.27
N TRP A 651 -13.22 4.14 27.07
CA TRP A 651 -14.63 4.29 26.68
C TRP A 651 -15.12 5.74 26.76
N ASN A 652 -14.40 6.65 26.09
CA ASN A 652 -14.74 8.06 25.97
C ASN A 652 -14.72 8.50 24.49
N LYS A 653 -14.84 9.79 24.21
CA LYS A 653 -14.93 10.38 22.87
C LYS A 653 -13.73 11.27 22.52
N LEU A 654 -12.55 10.97 23.08
CA LEU A 654 -11.33 11.75 22.83
C LEU A 654 -10.86 11.56 21.38
N THR A 655 -10.70 12.67 20.65
CA THR A 655 -10.33 12.65 19.22
C THR A 655 -8.93 13.20 18.95
N LYS A 656 -8.39 14.04 19.85
CA LYS A 656 -7.22 14.87 19.59
C LYS A 656 -6.01 14.49 20.44
N VAL A 657 -5.41 13.35 20.12
CA VAL A 657 -4.20 12.79 20.76
C VAL A 657 -3.14 13.84 21.07
N ARG A 658 -2.83 14.73 20.13
CA ARG A 658 -1.74 15.73 20.29
C ARG A 658 -2.03 16.80 21.33
N GLU A 659 -3.28 17.23 21.44
CA GLU A 659 -3.68 18.25 22.41
C GLU A 659 -3.78 17.58 23.79
N ASP A 660 -4.48 16.44 23.86
CA ASP A 660 -4.69 15.68 25.10
C ASP A 660 -3.36 15.21 25.74
N THR A 661 -2.43 14.65 24.96
CA THR A 661 -1.11 14.24 25.48
C THR A 661 -0.24 15.42 25.90
N ALA A 662 -0.42 16.60 25.30
CA ALA A 662 0.29 17.79 25.72
C ALA A 662 -0.22 18.31 27.08
N VAL A 663 -1.54 18.19 27.32
CA VAL A 663 -2.15 18.49 28.62
C VAL A 663 -1.61 17.54 29.68
N LEU A 664 -1.65 16.22 29.43
CA LEU A 664 -1.12 15.21 30.36
C LEU A 664 0.36 15.46 30.69
N ARG A 665 1.21 15.68 29.68
CA ARG A 665 2.64 15.97 29.91
C ARG A 665 2.86 17.21 30.78
N LYS A 666 2.03 18.25 30.62
CA LYS A 666 2.19 19.52 31.33
C LYS A 666 1.63 19.48 32.75
N HIS A 667 0.53 18.77 32.96
CA HIS A 667 -0.27 18.88 34.19
C HIS A 667 -0.30 17.61 35.05
N THR A 668 0.13 16.46 34.53
CA THR A 668 0.21 15.18 35.27
C THR A 668 1.62 14.56 35.15
N PRO A 669 2.67 15.19 35.73
CA PRO A 669 4.05 14.72 35.62
C PRO A 669 4.34 13.42 36.37
N ALA A 670 3.52 13.04 37.35
CA ALA A 670 3.68 11.81 38.14
C ALA A 670 2.97 10.59 37.54
N LEU A 671 2.37 10.71 36.35
CA LEU A 671 1.51 9.68 35.77
C LEU A 671 2.30 8.44 35.36
N GLN A 672 1.90 7.28 35.91
CA GLN A 672 2.54 5.98 35.69
C GLN A 672 1.64 5.00 34.94
N LYS A 673 0.33 5.00 35.21
CA LYS A 673 -0.64 4.11 34.55
C LYS A 673 -1.69 4.92 33.81
N LEU A 674 -1.88 4.61 32.54
CA LEU A 674 -2.86 5.26 31.68
C LEU A 674 -3.66 4.22 30.89
N ASP A 675 -4.99 4.26 30.96
CA ASP A 675 -5.88 3.47 30.10
C ASP A 675 -6.70 4.38 29.20
N THR A 676 -6.52 4.22 27.89
CA THR A 676 -7.08 5.08 26.84
C THR A 676 -7.89 4.30 25.82
N ARG A 677 -8.07 2.99 26.04
CA ARG A 677 -8.80 2.09 25.13
C ARG A 677 -10.20 2.60 24.83
N TYR A 678 -10.69 2.29 23.63
CA TYR A 678 -12.05 2.67 23.21
C TYR A 678 -12.29 4.19 23.23
N ASN A 679 -11.27 4.95 22.81
CA ASN A 679 -11.41 6.33 22.38
C ASN A 679 -11.19 6.43 20.87
N PRO A 680 -11.80 7.42 20.17
CA PRO A 680 -11.57 7.71 18.76
C PRO A 680 -10.19 8.35 18.46
N TRP A 681 -9.17 7.90 19.17
CA TRP A 681 -7.76 8.15 18.88
C TRP A 681 -7.33 7.28 17.67
N ILE A 682 -6.77 7.90 16.62
CA ILE A 682 -6.39 7.24 15.34
C ILE A 682 -5.25 6.22 15.54
N LYS A 683 -5.15 5.13 14.75
CA LYS A 683 -4.06 4.12 14.86
C LYS A 683 -2.66 4.79 14.89
N ALA A 684 -1.74 4.19 15.68
CA ALA A 684 -0.37 4.65 16.02
C ALA A 684 -0.22 5.63 17.23
N VAL A 685 -1.16 5.58 18.18
CA VAL A 685 -1.09 6.44 19.37
C VAL A 685 -0.13 5.93 20.44
N LYS A 686 0.06 4.61 20.58
CA LYS A 686 0.87 4.01 21.64
C LYS A 686 2.25 4.68 21.74
N MET A 687 3.00 4.68 20.63
CA MET A 687 4.34 5.27 20.63
C MET A 687 4.31 6.80 20.71
N THR A 688 3.26 7.45 20.17
CA THR A 688 3.05 8.90 20.32
C THR A 688 2.83 9.32 21.78
N ILE A 689 2.11 8.50 22.57
CA ILE A 689 1.94 8.70 24.01
C ILE A 689 3.29 8.51 24.71
N LEU A 690 3.98 7.39 24.46
CA LEU A 690 5.25 7.06 25.12
C LEU A 690 6.34 8.11 24.87
N VAL A 691 6.45 8.62 23.63
CA VAL A 691 7.37 9.71 23.26
C VAL A 691 7.08 11.00 24.04
N ARG A 692 5.82 11.26 24.39
CA ARG A 692 5.40 12.50 25.04
C ARG A 692 5.30 12.40 26.56
N ILE A 693 5.03 11.21 27.09
CA ILE A 693 4.85 10.93 28.51
C ILE A 693 5.81 9.80 28.90
N ALA A 694 7.08 10.16 29.08
CA ALA A 694 8.15 9.21 29.37
C ALA A 694 8.08 8.57 30.78
N THR A 695 7.14 9.00 31.62
CA THR A 695 6.94 8.51 32.99
C THR A 695 6.05 7.27 33.10
N LEU A 696 5.41 6.86 31.99
CA LEU A 696 4.47 5.74 31.99
C LEU A 696 5.17 4.39 32.15
N THR A 697 4.68 3.58 33.08
CA THR A 697 5.08 2.18 33.29
C THR A 697 4.04 1.21 32.74
N HIS A 698 2.76 1.62 32.69
CA HIS A 698 1.66 0.81 32.17
C HIS A 698 0.78 1.63 31.24
N LEU A 699 0.47 1.09 30.06
CA LEU A 699 -0.43 1.69 29.07
C LEU A 699 -1.46 0.66 28.60
N ASP A 700 -2.73 1.02 28.68
CA ASP A 700 -3.89 0.19 28.27
C ASP A 700 -3.93 -1.20 28.95
N GLY A 701 -3.39 -1.28 30.16
CA GLY A 701 -3.31 -2.52 30.96
C GLY A 701 -2.10 -3.41 30.64
N ALA A 702 -1.22 -3.01 29.71
CA ALA A 702 0.04 -3.69 29.43
C ALA A 702 1.23 -2.93 30.04
N MET A 703 2.26 -3.66 30.49
CA MET A 703 3.52 -3.06 30.94
C MET A 703 4.31 -2.54 29.74
N VAL A 704 4.90 -1.36 29.86
CA VAL A 704 5.79 -0.80 28.84
C VAL A 704 7.14 -1.51 28.97
N THR A 705 7.59 -2.18 27.91
CA THR A 705 8.88 -2.88 27.92
C THR A 705 10.05 -1.90 27.82
N GLU A 706 11.24 -2.33 28.25
CA GLU A 706 12.45 -1.50 28.17
C GLU A 706 12.81 -1.16 26.72
N GLU A 707 12.56 -2.09 25.78
CA GLU A 707 12.69 -1.88 24.34
C GLU A 707 11.74 -0.78 23.82
N GLU A 708 10.45 -0.82 24.19
CA GLU A 708 9.47 0.20 23.78
C GLU A 708 9.82 1.59 24.34
N ALA A 709 10.36 1.65 25.56
CA ALA A 709 10.79 2.90 26.18
C ALA A 709 12.06 3.46 25.51
N GLU A 710 13.01 2.59 25.13
CA GLU A 710 14.22 2.98 24.40
C GLU A 710 13.88 3.44 22.97
N GLU A 711 12.97 2.75 22.29
CA GLU A 711 12.46 3.15 20.97
C GLU A 711 11.79 4.53 21.04
N ALA A 712 10.98 4.80 22.08
CA ALA A 712 10.39 6.12 22.30
C ALA A 712 11.44 7.22 22.56
N ARG A 713 12.52 6.91 23.28
CA ARG A 713 13.64 7.85 23.53
C ARG A 713 14.40 8.17 22.25
N HIS A 714 14.74 7.15 21.46
CA HIS A 714 15.38 7.33 20.15
C HIS A 714 14.50 8.14 19.21
N MET A 715 13.21 7.82 19.16
CA MET A 715 12.24 8.54 18.34
C MET A 715 12.05 10.00 18.73
N ALA A 716 12.23 10.35 20.01
CA ALA A 716 12.24 11.74 20.46
C ALA A 716 13.52 12.49 19.99
N ALA A 717 14.64 11.79 19.86
CA ALA A 717 15.93 12.34 19.41
C ALA A 717 16.00 12.51 17.88
N ASP A 718 15.42 11.59 17.11
CA ASP A 718 15.42 11.57 15.62
C ASP A 718 14.58 12.69 14.97
N VAL A 719 13.82 13.47 15.76
CA VAL A 719 13.03 14.62 15.29
C VAL A 719 13.91 15.75 14.72
N LYS A 720 15.21 15.77 15.02
CA LYS A 720 16.17 16.72 14.44
C LYS A 720 16.88 16.08 13.26
N ILE A 721 16.78 16.69 12.07
CA ILE A 721 17.58 16.33 10.89
C ILE A 721 19.06 16.43 11.27
N SER A 722 19.70 15.28 11.54
CA SER A 722 21.12 15.21 11.84
C SER A 722 21.94 15.31 10.56
N GLN A 723 23.20 15.77 10.66
CA GLN A 723 24.10 15.82 9.50
C GLN A 723 24.30 14.42 8.89
N ALA A 724 24.27 13.37 9.72
CA ALA A 724 24.36 11.98 9.28
C ALA A 724 23.11 11.53 8.51
N ALA A 725 21.90 11.87 8.98
CA ALA A 725 20.66 11.57 8.29
C ALA A 725 20.56 12.32 6.94
N LEU A 726 21.03 13.57 6.90
CA LEU A 726 21.11 14.35 5.66
C LEU A 726 22.05 13.72 4.65
N LEU A 727 23.21 13.23 5.07
CA LEU A 727 24.15 12.54 4.17
C LEU A 727 23.63 11.18 3.70
N ALA A 728 22.91 10.43 4.56
CA ALA A 728 22.33 9.14 4.20
C ALA A 728 21.16 9.27 3.20
N GLN A 729 20.44 10.39 3.22
CA GLN A 729 19.19 10.59 2.48
C GLN A 729 19.27 11.68 1.38
N SER A 730 20.49 12.06 0.96
CA SER A 730 20.73 13.07 -0.07
C SER A 730 21.58 12.57 -1.24
N ARG A 731 21.53 13.30 -2.36
CA ARG A 731 22.33 13.05 -3.57
C ARG A 731 22.90 14.33 -4.14
N THR A 732 24.02 14.23 -4.85
CA THR A 732 24.73 15.36 -5.47
C THR A 732 24.66 15.39 -7.01
N ASP A 733 23.90 14.48 -7.63
CA ASP A 733 23.83 14.36 -9.10
C ASP A 733 23.35 15.66 -9.76
N SER A 734 24.08 16.14 -10.78
CA SER A 734 23.76 17.38 -11.49
C SER A 734 22.53 17.26 -12.41
N GLU A 735 22.21 16.04 -12.84
CA GLU A 735 21.08 15.72 -13.71
C GLU A 735 20.22 14.63 -13.08
N ARG A 736 18.89 14.74 -13.21
CA ARG A 736 17.99 13.69 -12.76
C ARG A 736 18.26 12.46 -13.62
N PRO A 737 18.45 11.25 -13.05
CA PRO A 737 18.34 10.06 -13.86
C PRO A 737 16.96 10.09 -14.53
N ARG A 738 16.89 9.99 -15.86
CA ARG A 738 15.64 9.90 -16.62
C ARG A 738 14.95 8.56 -16.38
N SER A 739 14.84 8.13 -15.13
CA SER A 739 14.12 6.92 -14.73
C SER A 739 12.62 7.17 -14.88
N LEU A 740 11.91 6.16 -15.39
CA LEU A 740 10.46 6.18 -15.52
C LEU A 740 9.76 5.82 -14.20
N SER A 741 10.47 5.19 -13.25
CA SER A 741 10.00 4.98 -11.88
C SER A 741 10.68 5.89 -10.86
N LEU A 742 9.87 6.30 -9.88
CA LEU A 742 10.28 7.13 -8.75
C LEU A 742 10.90 6.33 -7.59
N LEU A 743 10.89 4.99 -7.65
CA LEU A 743 10.77 4.21 -6.42
C LEU A 743 12.07 3.85 -5.69
N SER A 744 13.24 3.87 -6.33
CA SER A 744 14.47 3.49 -5.61
C SER A 744 15.71 3.76 -6.43
N THR A 745 16.01 5.04 -6.69
CA THR A 745 17.37 5.35 -7.12
C THR A 745 18.28 5.68 -5.94
N ALA A 746 17.76 5.99 -4.74
CA ALA A 746 18.49 6.49 -3.56
C ALA A 746 19.42 5.50 -2.86
N GLN A 747 20.48 5.05 -3.51
CA GLN A 747 21.69 4.56 -2.84
C GLN A 747 22.93 5.11 -3.54
N LEU A 748 23.92 5.45 -2.71
CA LEU A 748 25.27 5.93 -3.01
C LEU A 748 25.40 7.44 -3.27
N ILE A 749 25.98 8.15 -2.29
CA ILE A 749 27.38 8.64 -2.33
C ILE A 749 27.71 9.24 -0.96
N SER A 750 28.87 8.85 -0.43
CA SER A 750 29.44 9.37 0.80
C SER A 750 30.20 10.68 0.55
N SER A 751 30.00 11.61 1.48
CA SER A 751 30.60 12.94 1.58
C SER A 751 30.17 13.92 0.48
N LEU A 752 29.44 14.98 0.88
CA LEU A 752 29.63 16.38 0.46
C LEU A 752 28.47 17.26 0.94
N GLY A 753 28.80 18.51 1.28
CA GLY A 753 27.86 19.56 1.70
C GLY A 753 27.08 20.19 0.52
N PRO A 754 27.18 21.52 0.25
CA PRO A 754 26.24 22.35 -0.53
C PRO A 754 25.99 21.99 -2.02
N GLN A 755 26.38 20.81 -2.46
CA GLN A 755 26.12 20.23 -3.79
C GLN A 755 24.86 19.36 -3.84
N ILE A 756 24.13 19.20 -2.74
CA ILE A 756 22.92 18.35 -2.70
C ILE A 756 21.84 18.88 -3.65
N THR A 757 21.39 18.01 -4.56
CA THR A 757 20.34 18.27 -5.56
C THR A 757 19.05 17.51 -5.28
N THR A 758 19.13 16.35 -4.62
CA THR A 758 17.98 15.52 -4.23
C THR A 758 17.95 15.29 -2.73
N LEU A 759 16.76 15.34 -2.13
CA LEU A 759 16.56 15.10 -0.71
C LEU A 759 15.27 14.29 -0.46
N ASN A 760 15.36 13.19 0.27
CA ASN A 760 14.19 12.39 0.65
C ASN A 760 14.16 12.15 2.16
N PHE A 761 13.28 12.85 2.87
CA PHE A 761 13.02 12.64 4.29
C PHE A 761 11.58 12.16 4.53
N ASP A 762 11.14 11.16 3.78
CA ASP A 762 9.83 10.55 3.97
C ASP A 762 9.78 9.72 5.26
N ASN A 763 8.65 9.77 5.97
CA ASN A 763 8.38 9.01 7.19
C ASN A 763 9.40 9.23 8.33
N GLN A 764 9.94 10.44 8.43
CA GLN A 764 10.94 10.81 9.46
C GLN A 764 10.31 11.50 10.67
N ARG A 765 8.97 11.54 10.74
CA ARG A 765 8.17 12.13 11.84
C ARG A 765 8.55 13.59 12.13
N LEU A 766 8.96 14.34 11.11
CA LEU A 766 9.42 15.73 11.22
C LEU A 766 8.26 16.67 11.54
N PHE A 767 8.47 17.63 12.43
CA PHE A 767 7.45 18.65 12.78
C PHE A 767 7.70 19.99 12.10
N LYS A 768 8.95 20.27 11.72
CA LYS A 768 9.41 21.52 11.10
C LYS A 768 10.60 21.25 10.22
N LEU A 769 10.70 22.00 9.12
CA LEU A 769 11.86 22.00 8.24
C LEU A 769 12.90 23.00 8.80
N PHE A 770 14.02 22.50 9.31
CA PHE A 770 15.16 23.32 9.77
C PHE A 770 16.39 23.02 8.92
N ASN A 771 17.29 24.00 8.79
CA ASN A 771 18.59 23.89 8.09
C ASN A 771 18.56 23.63 6.57
N LEU A 772 17.39 23.63 5.91
CA LEU A 772 17.30 23.53 4.45
C LEU A 772 17.77 24.79 3.72
N SER A 773 17.89 25.92 4.43
CA SER A 773 18.27 27.20 3.85
C SER A 773 19.67 27.22 3.22
N LYS A 774 20.50 26.21 3.53
CA LYS A 774 21.85 26.05 2.99
C LYS A 774 21.89 25.27 1.66
N LEU A 775 20.77 24.65 1.25
CA LEU A 775 20.69 23.74 0.09
C LEU A 775 20.24 24.50 -1.18
N VAL A 776 21.05 25.45 -1.63
CA VAL A 776 20.71 26.35 -2.76
C VAL A 776 20.60 25.60 -4.11
N ASN A 777 21.24 24.43 -4.22
CA ASN A 777 21.22 23.59 -5.43
C ASN A 777 20.10 22.53 -5.44
N LEU A 778 19.23 22.51 -4.44
CA LEU A 778 18.16 21.53 -4.32
C LEU A 778 17.17 21.67 -5.49
N ARG A 779 16.95 20.57 -6.21
CA ARG A 779 16.00 20.46 -7.33
C ARG A 779 14.82 19.56 -7.02
N TRP A 780 15.02 18.51 -6.23
CA TRP A 780 13.95 17.55 -5.90
C TRP A 780 13.93 17.28 -4.40
N ALA A 781 12.75 17.39 -3.78
CA ALA A 781 12.58 17.18 -2.36
C ALA A 781 11.29 16.42 -2.02
N SER A 782 11.41 15.42 -1.14
CA SER A 782 10.29 14.66 -0.60
C SER A 782 10.30 14.70 0.93
N PHE A 783 9.14 15.01 1.51
CA PHE A 783 8.90 15.07 2.96
C PHE A 783 7.53 14.43 3.32
N ASN A 784 7.15 13.36 2.63
CA ASN A 784 5.87 12.69 2.83
C ASN A 784 5.79 12.02 4.21
N ASP A 785 4.56 11.83 4.70
CA ASP A 785 4.27 11.09 5.93
C ASP A 785 5.04 11.63 7.15
N ASN A 786 5.05 12.95 7.25
CA ASN A 786 5.63 13.68 8.38
C ASN A 786 4.52 14.43 9.13
N ASN A 787 4.91 15.29 10.06
CA ASN A 787 3.98 16.09 10.86
C ASN A 787 4.23 17.60 10.72
N ILE A 788 4.67 18.01 9.54
CA ILE A 788 5.00 19.41 9.22
C ILE A 788 3.71 20.21 9.15
N SER A 789 3.69 21.36 9.83
CA SER A 789 2.53 22.26 9.86
C SER A 789 2.72 23.56 9.06
N LYS A 790 3.97 23.93 8.77
CA LYS A 790 4.34 25.18 8.08
C LYS A 790 5.49 24.94 7.12
N LEU A 791 5.41 25.55 5.95
CA LEU A 791 6.44 25.52 4.90
C LEU A 791 7.47 26.64 5.10
N SER A 792 8.24 26.58 6.19
CA SER A 792 9.32 27.54 6.45
C SER A 792 10.68 26.95 6.06
N GLY A 793 11.58 27.75 5.48
CA GLY A 793 12.99 27.36 5.26
C GLY A 793 13.30 26.79 3.87
N LEU A 794 12.34 26.81 2.94
CA LEU A 794 12.53 26.50 1.52
C LEU A 794 12.79 27.75 0.66
N ASP A 795 12.72 28.95 1.25
CA ASP A 795 12.80 30.24 0.56
C ASP A 795 14.07 30.46 -0.26
N THR A 796 15.16 29.75 0.06
CA THR A 796 16.47 29.86 -0.59
C THR A 796 16.69 28.80 -1.69
N CYS A 797 15.80 27.82 -1.83
CA CYS A 797 15.92 26.71 -2.77
C CYS A 797 15.37 27.08 -4.16
N LEU A 798 15.95 28.11 -4.79
CA LEU A 798 15.41 28.72 -6.03
C LEU A 798 15.38 27.77 -7.24
N LYS A 799 16.17 26.69 -7.21
CA LYS A 799 16.25 25.67 -8.27
C LYS A 799 15.27 24.50 -8.08
N LEU A 800 14.40 24.54 -7.07
CA LEU A 800 13.50 23.44 -6.77
C LEU A 800 12.46 23.25 -7.90
N GLU A 801 12.44 22.06 -8.49
CA GLU A 801 11.59 21.64 -9.60
C GLU A 801 10.45 20.72 -9.13
N GLU A 802 10.70 19.82 -8.18
CA GLU A 802 9.66 18.94 -7.62
C GLU A 802 9.67 18.96 -6.09
N LEU A 803 8.48 19.09 -5.52
CA LEU A 803 8.26 19.07 -4.07
C LEU A 803 7.05 18.18 -3.73
N SER A 804 7.31 17.14 -2.93
CA SER A 804 6.26 16.27 -2.38
C SER A 804 6.20 16.42 -0.86
N ILE A 805 5.04 16.82 -0.34
CA ILE A 805 4.77 16.95 1.10
C ILE A 805 3.38 16.39 1.41
N LYS A 806 3.20 15.11 1.07
CA LYS A 806 1.93 14.39 1.29
C LYS A 806 1.77 14.01 2.77
N ASN A 807 0.52 13.84 3.22
CA ASN A 807 0.17 13.34 4.55
C ASN A 807 0.90 14.09 5.67
N ASN A 808 0.70 15.40 5.71
CA ASN A 808 1.27 16.31 6.70
C ASN A 808 0.15 17.13 7.36
N CYS A 809 0.49 18.19 8.10
CA CYS A 809 -0.48 19.03 8.81
C CYS A 809 -0.51 20.47 8.27
N ILE A 810 -0.21 20.67 6.98
CA ILE A 810 -0.09 22.01 6.38
C ILE A 810 -1.48 22.61 6.16
N SER A 811 -1.64 23.90 6.47
CA SER A 811 -2.92 24.62 6.37
C SER A 811 -2.89 25.84 5.44
N SER A 812 -1.71 26.24 4.95
CA SER A 812 -1.54 27.36 4.01
C SER A 812 -0.37 27.12 3.07
N LEU A 813 -0.44 27.69 1.86
CA LEU A 813 0.61 27.62 0.82
C LEU A 813 1.75 28.63 1.04
N ASN A 814 1.67 29.46 2.09
CA ASN A 814 2.69 30.45 2.42
C ASN A 814 4.07 29.78 2.59
N GLY A 815 5.06 30.31 1.87
CA GLY A 815 6.43 29.77 1.80
C GLY A 815 6.83 29.24 0.42
N LEU A 816 5.86 28.97 -0.47
CA LEU A 816 6.13 28.49 -1.84
C LEU A 816 6.37 29.62 -2.86
N ALA A 817 5.97 30.86 -2.53
CA ALA A 817 5.97 32.00 -3.45
C ALA A 817 7.35 32.30 -4.08
N LYS A 818 8.45 31.90 -3.42
CA LYS A 818 9.83 32.15 -3.86
C LYS A 818 10.44 31.02 -4.70
N LEU A 819 9.64 30.08 -5.22
CA LEU A 819 10.11 28.88 -5.93
C LEU A 819 9.71 28.92 -7.43
N PRO A 820 10.36 29.74 -8.27
CA PRO A 820 9.91 29.99 -9.65
C PRO A 820 10.05 28.79 -10.60
N CYS A 821 10.96 27.87 -10.27
CA CYS A 821 11.26 26.69 -11.09
C CYS A 821 10.38 25.48 -10.77
N LEU A 822 9.43 25.60 -9.83
CA LEU A 822 8.62 24.47 -9.38
C LEU A 822 7.67 23.99 -10.50
N ARG A 823 7.87 22.76 -10.95
CA ARG A 823 7.09 22.10 -12.01
C ARG A 823 6.06 21.11 -11.46
N LYS A 824 6.42 20.36 -10.41
CA LYS A 824 5.52 19.40 -9.76
C LYS A 824 5.39 19.70 -8.28
N LEU A 825 4.14 19.86 -7.83
CA LEU A 825 3.81 20.07 -6.43
C LEU A 825 2.75 19.08 -5.98
N SER A 826 3.07 18.30 -4.94
CA SER A 826 2.16 17.36 -4.31
C SER A 826 1.96 17.69 -2.84
N MET A 827 0.72 17.99 -2.45
CA MET A 827 0.32 18.38 -1.10
C MET A 827 -0.92 17.60 -0.62
N ASP A 828 -1.03 16.34 -1.05
CA ASP A 828 -2.15 15.45 -0.73
C ASP A 828 -2.26 15.20 0.78
N GLY A 829 -3.47 15.01 1.31
CA GLY A 829 -3.67 14.62 2.72
C GLY A 829 -3.17 15.68 3.72
N ASN A 830 -3.40 16.96 3.42
CA ASN A 830 -3.13 18.09 4.31
C ASN A 830 -4.45 18.77 4.73
N ASN A 831 -4.36 19.92 5.40
CA ASN A 831 -5.50 20.66 5.94
C ASN A 831 -5.75 21.99 5.19
N LEU A 832 -5.46 22.06 3.88
CA LEU A 832 -5.64 23.27 3.07
C LEU A 832 -7.13 23.57 2.88
N LYS A 833 -7.55 24.82 3.13
CA LYS A 833 -8.96 25.26 2.95
C LYS A 833 -9.20 26.07 1.67
N SER A 834 -8.16 26.73 1.17
CA SER A 834 -8.19 27.58 -0.01
C SER A 834 -6.91 27.44 -0.81
N LEU A 835 -7.01 27.71 -2.11
CA LEU A 835 -5.88 27.87 -3.01
C LEU A 835 -5.58 29.36 -3.12
N ASP A 836 -4.44 29.79 -2.58
CA ASP A 836 -4.09 31.21 -2.49
C ASP A 836 -3.55 31.72 -3.83
N CYS A 837 -4.37 32.50 -4.56
CA CYS A 837 -4.00 33.09 -5.85
C CYS A 837 -2.66 33.87 -5.83
N PRO A 838 -2.33 34.69 -4.81
CA PRO A 838 -1.07 35.43 -4.79
C PRO A 838 0.18 34.56 -4.76
N VAL A 839 0.07 33.36 -4.17
CA VAL A 839 1.19 32.40 -4.09
C VAL A 839 1.31 31.65 -5.41
N LEU A 840 0.20 31.14 -5.94
CA LEU A 840 0.17 30.35 -7.17
C LEU A 840 0.53 31.17 -8.42
N ASN A 841 0.25 32.48 -8.43
CA ASN A 841 0.70 33.40 -9.48
C ASN A 841 2.23 33.46 -9.61
N GLN A 842 2.96 33.15 -8.54
CA GLN A 842 4.43 33.20 -8.52
C GLN A 842 5.07 31.86 -8.93
N LEU A 843 4.27 30.88 -9.38
CA LEU A 843 4.71 29.57 -9.84
C LEU A 843 4.41 29.37 -11.34
N PRO A 844 5.10 30.09 -12.25
CA PRO A 844 4.79 30.08 -13.68
C PRO A 844 5.14 28.77 -14.40
N SER A 845 5.99 27.94 -13.77
CA SER A 845 6.48 26.68 -14.35
C SER A 845 5.66 25.46 -13.94
N LEU A 846 4.61 25.63 -13.13
CA LEU A 846 3.87 24.52 -12.51
C LEU A 846 3.03 23.78 -13.55
N THR A 847 3.37 22.53 -13.83
CA THR A 847 2.68 21.66 -14.80
C THR A 847 1.83 20.58 -14.13
N HIS A 848 2.23 20.12 -12.94
CA HIS A 848 1.53 19.11 -12.17
C HIS A 848 1.22 19.65 -10.78
N PHE A 849 -0.07 19.67 -10.42
CA PHE A 849 -0.52 20.10 -9.11
C PHE A 849 -1.50 19.10 -8.49
N SER A 850 -1.14 18.62 -7.31
CA SER A 850 -1.90 17.62 -6.58
C SER A 850 -2.22 18.10 -5.17
N VAL A 851 -3.51 18.17 -4.86
CA VAL A 851 -4.08 18.65 -3.59
C VAL A 851 -5.22 17.75 -3.13
N GLU A 852 -5.09 16.44 -3.34
CA GLU A 852 -6.13 15.47 -2.96
C GLU A 852 -6.34 15.45 -1.44
N ASN A 853 -7.54 15.08 -0.99
CA ASN A 853 -7.89 14.89 0.42
C ASN A 853 -7.49 16.08 1.31
N ASN A 854 -7.85 17.28 0.87
CA ASN A 854 -7.75 18.51 1.65
C ASN A 854 -9.16 19.02 1.99
N CYS A 855 -9.29 20.26 2.43
CA CYS A 855 -10.57 20.92 2.73
C CYS A 855 -10.86 22.07 1.75
N ILE A 856 -10.40 21.97 0.50
CA ILE A 856 -10.49 23.06 -0.48
C ILE A 856 -11.95 23.26 -0.90
N THR A 857 -12.42 24.50 -0.86
CA THR A 857 -13.81 24.85 -1.18
C THR A 857 -14.01 25.43 -2.58
N SER A 858 -12.97 25.99 -3.19
CA SER A 858 -13.05 26.61 -4.53
C SER A 858 -11.74 26.50 -5.30
N THR A 859 -11.84 26.41 -6.63
CA THR A 859 -10.73 26.38 -7.60
C THR A 859 -10.33 27.76 -8.12
N SER A 860 -10.96 28.84 -7.65
CA SER A 860 -10.69 30.21 -8.13
C SER A 860 -9.21 30.62 -8.08
N GLY A 861 -8.46 30.11 -7.08
CA GLY A 861 -7.04 30.40 -6.88
C GLY A 861 -6.09 29.93 -7.97
N ILE A 862 -6.47 28.92 -8.76
CA ILE A 862 -5.62 28.34 -9.82
C ILE A 862 -5.90 28.89 -11.23
N ARG A 863 -6.88 29.80 -11.38
CA ARG A 863 -7.28 30.40 -12.68
C ARG A 863 -6.12 30.99 -13.49
N SER A 864 -5.07 31.44 -12.81
CA SER A 864 -3.90 32.12 -13.39
C SER A 864 -2.78 31.17 -13.84
N VAL A 865 -2.79 29.89 -13.43
CA VAL A 865 -1.68 28.94 -13.64
C VAL A 865 -1.82 28.24 -15.00
N ARG A 866 -1.69 28.97 -16.10
CA ARG A 866 -1.92 28.46 -17.48
C ARG A 866 -0.95 27.36 -17.94
N SER A 867 0.14 27.16 -17.22
CA SER A 867 1.13 26.10 -17.45
C SER A 867 0.65 24.72 -17.03
N LEU A 868 -0.47 24.63 -16.30
CA LEU A 868 -0.94 23.39 -15.69
C LEU A 868 -1.45 22.39 -16.74
N LEU A 869 -0.90 21.17 -16.69
CA LEU A 869 -1.27 20.03 -17.54
C LEU A 869 -2.08 19.00 -16.76
N GLU A 870 -1.77 18.81 -15.47
CA GLU A 870 -2.40 17.84 -14.59
C GLU A 870 -2.87 18.51 -13.29
N LEU A 871 -4.16 18.36 -12.98
CA LEU A 871 -4.75 18.80 -11.73
C LEU A 871 -5.46 17.64 -11.03
N TYR A 872 -4.97 17.29 -9.84
CA TYR A 872 -5.64 16.33 -8.96
C TYR A 872 -6.16 17.05 -7.71
N ALA A 873 -7.48 17.19 -7.63
CA ALA A 873 -8.17 17.88 -6.53
C ALA A 873 -9.30 17.02 -5.93
N GLY A 874 -9.20 15.70 -6.05
CA GLY A 874 -10.17 14.76 -5.47
C GLY A 874 -10.25 14.80 -3.94
N GLY A 875 -11.40 14.45 -3.37
CA GLY A 875 -11.61 14.38 -1.92
C GLY A 875 -11.56 15.75 -1.23
N ASN A 876 -12.04 16.81 -1.89
CA ASN A 876 -12.14 18.16 -1.34
C ASN A 876 -13.63 18.56 -1.14
N GLN A 877 -13.90 19.84 -0.87
CA GLN A 877 -15.24 20.38 -0.62
C GLN A 877 -15.75 21.27 -1.77
N ILE A 878 -15.32 21.00 -3.01
CA ILE A 878 -15.74 21.76 -4.20
C ILE A 878 -17.18 21.38 -4.54
N SER A 879 -18.09 22.34 -4.54
CA SER A 879 -19.54 22.08 -4.68
C SER A 879 -20.21 22.82 -5.83
N THR A 880 -19.58 23.86 -6.39
CA THR A 880 -20.27 24.77 -7.32
C THR A 880 -19.80 24.59 -8.76
N SER A 881 -20.73 24.66 -9.72
CA SER A 881 -20.39 24.62 -11.15
C SER A 881 -19.55 25.81 -11.63
N ARG A 882 -19.50 26.90 -10.85
CA ARG A 882 -18.60 28.06 -11.10
C ARG A 882 -17.14 27.66 -11.02
N ASP A 883 -16.79 26.68 -10.21
CA ASP A 883 -15.41 26.20 -10.08
C ASP A 883 -14.90 25.58 -11.38
N ILE A 884 -15.76 24.93 -12.16
CA ILE A 884 -15.41 24.45 -13.52
C ILE A 884 -15.14 25.62 -14.47
N TYR A 885 -15.89 26.72 -14.33
CA TYR A 885 -15.66 27.91 -15.15
C TYR A 885 -14.29 28.57 -14.87
N PHE A 886 -13.81 28.54 -13.63
CA PHE A 886 -12.45 29.01 -13.32
C PHE A 886 -11.37 28.16 -13.98
N LEU A 887 -11.61 26.85 -14.12
CA LEU A 887 -10.71 25.92 -14.83
C LEU A 887 -10.67 26.16 -16.34
N LYS A 888 -11.69 26.80 -16.93
CA LYS A 888 -11.70 27.13 -18.37
C LYS A 888 -10.50 27.98 -18.82
N ALA A 889 -9.91 28.75 -17.89
CA ALA A 889 -8.71 29.53 -18.17
C ALA A 889 -7.43 28.67 -18.37
N LEU A 890 -7.49 27.38 -18.04
CA LEU A 890 -6.40 26.41 -18.13
C LEU A 890 -6.46 25.65 -19.46
N GLU A 891 -6.09 26.32 -20.56
CA GLU A 891 -6.22 25.79 -21.92
C GLU A 891 -5.36 24.54 -22.18
N ASN A 892 -4.28 24.35 -21.42
CA ASN A 892 -3.36 23.22 -21.56
C ASN A 892 -3.70 22.03 -20.65
N LEU A 893 -4.81 22.08 -19.90
CA LEU A 893 -5.16 21.04 -18.94
C LEU A 893 -5.56 19.74 -19.68
N ILE A 894 -4.82 18.67 -19.43
CA ILE A 894 -5.01 17.35 -20.05
C ILE A 894 -5.75 16.40 -19.10
N ILE A 895 -5.39 16.42 -17.82
CA ILE A 895 -5.94 15.54 -16.78
C ILE A 895 -6.56 16.38 -15.67
N LEU A 896 -7.81 16.06 -15.34
CA LEU A 896 -8.55 16.66 -14.25
C LEU A 896 -9.17 15.55 -13.39
N ASP A 897 -8.90 15.58 -12.10
CA ASP A 897 -9.54 14.73 -11.12
C ASP A 897 -10.22 15.59 -10.05
N LEU A 898 -11.55 15.52 -10.00
CA LEU A 898 -12.41 16.16 -9.01
C LEU A 898 -13.23 15.12 -8.24
N TYR A 899 -12.91 13.84 -8.34
CA TYR A 899 -13.69 12.80 -7.67
C TYR A 899 -13.80 13.02 -6.15
N GLY A 900 -14.92 12.62 -5.56
CA GLY A 900 -15.14 12.73 -4.11
C GLY A 900 -15.34 14.18 -3.64
N ASN A 901 -15.55 15.11 -4.57
CA ASN A 901 -16.06 16.44 -4.28
C ASN A 901 -17.59 16.47 -4.41
N PRO A 902 -18.30 17.28 -3.61
CA PRO A 902 -19.75 17.42 -3.70
C PRO A 902 -20.27 17.76 -5.10
N ILE A 903 -19.50 18.48 -5.93
CA ILE A 903 -19.89 18.82 -7.30
C ILE A 903 -20.21 17.59 -8.16
N VAL A 904 -19.53 16.46 -7.93
CA VAL A 904 -19.71 15.23 -8.73
C VAL A 904 -21.09 14.61 -8.48
N GLU A 905 -21.60 14.74 -7.25
CA GLU A 905 -22.91 14.20 -6.85
C GLU A 905 -24.05 15.21 -7.09
N ILE A 906 -23.79 16.50 -6.87
CA ILE A 906 -24.81 17.56 -6.94
C ILE A 906 -25.12 17.96 -8.40
N LEU A 907 -24.12 17.95 -9.28
CA LEU A 907 -24.29 18.41 -10.65
C LEU A 907 -24.78 17.27 -11.55
N GLU A 908 -26.04 17.36 -11.98
CA GLU A 908 -26.58 16.44 -13.00
C GLU A 908 -25.73 16.49 -14.28
N ASN A 909 -25.45 15.32 -14.85
CA ASN A 909 -24.59 15.19 -16.04
C ASN A 909 -23.21 15.84 -15.90
N TYR A 910 -22.66 15.86 -14.67
CA TYR A 910 -21.36 16.45 -14.32
C TYR A 910 -20.27 16.21 -15.38
N ARG A 911 -20.08 14.96 -15.84
CA ARG A 911 -19.05 14.62 -16.83
C ARG A 911 -19.22 15.36 -18.15
N ILE A 912 -20.46 15.40 -18.67
CA ILE A 912 -20.78 16.10 -19.92
C ILE A 912 -20.55 17.60 -19.75
N TYR A 913 -20.98 18.17 -18.61
CA TYR A 913 -20.78 19.58 -18.31
C TYR A 913 -19.29 19.96 -18.27
N VAL A 914 -18.46 19.15 -17.63
CA VAL A 914 -17.00 19.39 -17.55
C VAL A 914 -16.36 19.29 -18.93
N VAL A 915 -16.65 18.23 -19.70
CA VAL A 915 -16.09 18.03 -21.05
C VAL A 915 -16.51 19.16 -22.00
N PHE A 916 -17.76 19.64 -21.91
CA PHE A 916 -18.23 20.77 -22.71
C PHE A 916 -17.47 22.06 -22.41
N HIS A 917 -17.14 22.33 -21.15
CA HIS A 917 -16.42 23.54 -20.75
C HIS A 917 -14.89 23.42 -20.88
N LEU A 918 -14.35 22.21 -20.86
CA LEU A 918 -12.93 21.88 -20.96
C LEU A 918 -12.71 20.91 -22.14
N PRO A 919 -12.82 21.38 -23.40
CA PRO A 919 -12.80 20.52 -24.59
C PRO A 919 -11.44 19.86 -24.86
N PHE A 920 -10.35 20.35 -24.26
CA PHE A 920 -8.99 19.82 -24.43
C PHE A 920 -8.64 18.70 -23.45
N LEU A 921 -9.56 18.39 -22.52
CA LEU A 921 -9.36 17.38 -21.49
C LEU A 921 -9.36 15.98 -22.10
N LYS A 922 -8.38 15.15 -21.74
CA LYS A 922 -8.25 13.76 -22.21
C LYS A 922 -8.64 12.74 -21.16
N ALA A 923 -8.54 13.06 -19.88
CA ALA A 923 -8.96 12.18 -18.81
C ALA A 923 -9.69 12.97 -17.72
N LEU A 924 -10.80 12.41 -17.27
CA LEU A 924 -11.63 12.96 -16.19
C LEU A 924 -11.84 11.86 -15.14
N ASP A 925 -11.44 12.15 -13.90
CA ASP A 925 -11.66 11.29 -12.72
C ASP A 925 -11.16 9.84 -12.87
N GLY A 926 -10.04 9.65 -13.58
CA GLY A 926 -9.40 8.35 -13.77
C GLY A 926 -9.98 7.49 -14.90
N THR A 927 -10.93 8.03 -15.67
CA THR A 927 -11.45 7.39 -16.88
C THR A 927 -10.86 8.03 -18.13
N ASP A 928 -10.35 7.20 -19.04
CA ASP A 928 -9.94 7.66 -20.36
C ASP A 928 -11.17 8.13 -21.14
N SER A 929 -11.09 9.32 -21.74
CA SER A 929 -12.15 9.83 -22.62
C SER A 929 -12.39 8.97 -23.87
N GLY A 930 -11.57 7.94 -24.12
CA GLY A 930 -11.66 7.08 -25.31
C GLY A 930 -12.88 6.17 -25.38
N GLU A 931 -13.56 5.90 -24.27
CA GLU A 931 -14.85 5.18 -24.26
C GLU A 931 -16.08 6.11 -24.21
N MET A 932 -15.88 7.43 -24.22
CA MET A 932 -17.00 8.34 -24.44
C MET A 932 -17.31 8.36 -25.93
N VAL A 933 -18.57 8.01 -26.26
CA VAL A 933 -19.26 8.39 -27.50
C VAL A 933 -18.69 9.70 -28.00
N ASP A 934 -18.16 9.72 -29.22
CA ASP A 934 -17.78 10.93 -29.95
C ASP A 934 -18.95 11.92 -29.86
N LEU A 935 -18.95 12.77 -28.84
CA LEU A 935 -19.82 13.92 -28.72
C LEU A 935 -18.99 15.09 -29.24
N CYS A 936 -18.60 14.97 -30.50
CA CYS A 936 -18.08 16.09 -31.25
C CYS A 936 -19.15 17.20 -31.21
N PRO A 937 -18.81 18.44 -30.83
CA PRO A 937 -19.76 19.57 -30.91
C PRO A 937 -20.42 19.67 -32.30
N ASP A 938 -19.72 19.21 -33.34
CA ASP A 938 -20.17 19.17 -34.72
C ASP A 938 -21.34 18.19 -34.96
N LEU A 939 -21.53 17.16 -34.12
CA LEU A 939 -22.67 16.22 -34.24
C LEU A 939 -24.02 16.85 -33.89
N PHE A 940 -24.03 17.95 -33.13
CA PHE A 940 -25.27 18.67 -32.78
C PHE A 940 -25.58 19.85 -33.72
N THR A 941 -24.69 20.18 -34.64
CA THR A 941 -24.91 21.29 -35.59
C THR A 941 -25.91 20.93 -36.70
N ASN A 942 -26.08 19.64 -37.01
CA ASN A 942 -26.95 19.16 -38.10
C ASN A 942 -28.25 18.48 -37.62
N LEU A 943 -28.48 18.41 -36.31
CA LEU A 943 -29.61 17.68 -35.73
C LEU A 943 -30.90 18.54 -35.84
N CYS A 944 -31.61 18.41 -36.96
CA CYS A 944 -32.78 19.24 -37.29
C CYS A 944 -34.13 18.72 -36.74
N LYS A 945 -34.22 17.44 -36.37
CA LYS A 945 -35.42 16.79 -35.80
C LYS A 945 -35.01 15.67 -34.85
N ILE A 946 -35.68 15.60 -33.69
CA ILE A 946 -35.62 14.51 -32.71
C ILE A 946 -37.06 14.02 -32.50
N ASN A 947 -37.30 12.71 -32.65
CA ASN A 947 -38.59 12.08 -32.33
C ASN A 947 -38.50 11.46 -30.93
N LEU A 948 -39.37 11.90 -30.01
CA LEU A 948 -39.42 11.45 -28.62
C LEU A 948 -40.77 10.81 -28.25
N GLU A 949 -41.58 10.42 -29.23
CA GLU A 949 -42.83 9.73 -28.95
C GLU A 949 -42.57 8.42 -28.18
N GLN A 950 -43.44 8.10 -27.23
CA GLN A 950 -43.43 6.86 -26.41
C GLN A 950 -42.24 6.65 -25.45
N ASN A 951 -41.52 7.69 -25.04
CA ASN A 951 -40.32 7.56 -24.19
C ASN A 951 -40.51 7.81 -22.67
N ASN A 952 -41.73 8.00 -22.14
CA ASN A 952 -42.00 8.21 -20.70
C ASN A 952 -41.03 9.19 -19.99
N LEU A 953 -40.66 10.30 -20.65
CA LEU A 953 -39.72 11.29 -20.10
C LEU A 953 -40.37 12.13 -19.00
N THR A 954 -39.69 12.29 -17.86
CA THR A 954 -40.17 13.05 -16.69
C THR A 954 -39.57 14.47 -16.56
N SER A 955 -38.58 14.84 -17.38
CA SER A 955 -37.99 16.19 -17.41
C SER A 955 -37.36 16.55 -18.77
N PHE A 956 -37.41 17.84 -19.14
CA PHE A 956 -36.90 18.40 -20.40
C PHE A 956 -35.60 19.23 -20.21
N SER A 957 -34.96 19.18 -19.05
CA SER A 957 -33.83 20.06 -18.68
C SER A 957 -32.60 19.95 -19.58
N GLY A 958 -32.39 18.83 -20.28
CA GLY A 958 -31.28 18.67 -21.24
C GLY A 958 -31.58 19.19 -22.66
N LEU A 959 -32.85 19.36 -23.02
CA LEU A 959 -33.27 19.72 -24.38
C LEU A 959 -33.18 21.23 -24.66
N ILE A 960 -33.21 22.07 -23.62
CA ILE A 960 -33.12 23.54 -23.73
C ILE A 960 -31.80 24.06 -24.32
N HIS A 961 -30.79 23.20 -24.45
CA HIS A 961 -29.48 23.55 -24.99
C HIS A 961 -29.32 23.19 -26.48
N LEU A 962 -30.37 22.66 -27.14
CA LEU A 962 -30.39 22.44 -28.59
C LEU A 962 -30.85 23.71 -29.32
N PRO A 963 -30.13 24.17 -30.36
CA PRO A 963 -30.35 25.50 -30.96
C PRO A 963 -31.69 25.67 -31.72
N LYS A 964 -32.43 24.59 -32.04
CA LYS A 964 -33.71 24.66 -32.77
C LYS A 964 -34.69 23.54 -32.37
N ILE A 965 -35.49 23.74 -31.33
CA ILE A 965 -36.63 22.86 -31.02
C ILE A 965 -37.94 23.52 -31.50
N LYS A 966 -38.62 22.91 -32.49
CA LYS A 966 -40.02 23.24 -32.83
C LYS A 966 -40.93 22.13 -32.33
N VAL A 967 -41.69 22.41 -31.27
CA VAL A 967 -42.78 21.55 -30.79
C VAL A 967 -43.97 21.74 -31.72
N ARG A 968 -44.33 20.73 -32.52
CA ARG A 968 -45.64 20.71 -33.19
C ARG A 968 -46.68 20.37 -32.13
N LYS A 969 -47.45 21.36 -31.67
CA LYS A 969 -48.73 21.08 -31.02
C LYS A 969 -49.65 20.49 -32.08
N HIS A 970 -50.02 19.22 -31.93
CA HIS A 970 -51.21 18.70 -32.61
C HIS A 970 -52.42 19.42 -32.02
N THR A 971 -53.00 20.34 -32.77
CA THR A 971 -54.38 20.79 -32.54
C THR A 971 -55.30 19.75 -33.17
N ASN A 972 -56.01 19.05 -32.28
CA ASN A 972 -57.11 18.07 -32.48
C ASN A 972 -56.92 16.94 -33.49
#